data_AF-A0A2Z2MAS4-F1
#
_entry.id   AF-A0A2Z2MAS4-F1
#
_cell.length_a   1.000
_cell.length_b   1.000
_cell.length_c   1.000
_cell.angle_alpha   90.00
_cell.angle_beta   90.00
_cell.angle_gamma   90.00
#
_symmetry.space_group_name_H-M   'P 1'
#
loop_
_entity.id
_entity.type
_entity.pdbx_description
1 polymer ?
#
loop_
_entity_poly.entity_id
_entity_poly.type
_entity_poly.pdbx_seq_one_letter_code
_entity_poly.pdbx_strand_id
1 'polypeptide(L)'
;MTRLRYVGAIFVLFLLTFSLAGVLADEGIPQDSHGTGTNATLIIISAPPNATVYINGTPYGNTPLNITLQPGIYQINVTKEGYQANGTVVSLGQNETRVLNITLTPTWGYLTINSTPSNATVYIDGKEAGRTPLINYTLVPGNHSITLVKPGYEEYRENVTITPGETISIVASLSPQPAELGVNSNPSGAAVYINDEYKGATPISLTLKPGSYTVKLSLEGYANITKNLTLGPGENKTLNFNLTPLPSLGYLTINSTPANATVYLDGDYIGTTPLENYPLPPGNHTITIVKRGYENYTETIQVEGNTPLFVNVTLKPLTATVKVLSTPIGAEVYLDGESIGKTPGNFTIPSGSHTITLHLDGYLNYTTAVTVSPGETKVVNATLIPIPAKLSINSTPSGASVYINGSYKGETPLTLNLTPGVYNVTISKQGYDNYTTTITLNPGENRRIKAKLTHLTGYITVYTTPGNATVYIDGKEVGKTPLIKYNITPGKHRLTIKLNGYKEYDKNITINPGENPPLNVTLTKVSGKGGILDTLKGLLKIIGLIIIAIIILIFVIRAGSTGYAKLSEAKKRSEAENAVKLMREILRDLEIELERLNLADDESVQDSLIRIRNALRDAEAALRRNDYRTPLTLKKRFITEVESLNSRIKPYKKSMEKDLTKHAVGRTYLGRRENNEDAYTVEKIGGNILLAVADGMGGHLAGEVASKTAIDTLREILQRKKLADPAEVLRDAIIEANRKIYEMGHDPAHPERYNMGTTLTAAVVRGDTATVANIGDSRTYLIKPGGTIQRLTKDHSLVQELVDKGEITEEEARRHPQKNVITKALGIEPEIKIDEGDIKKVNLQEGDYLLLCSDGLTDALRDEEIASTLLAAPSLEEAAKMLIEKAYAYGSNDNITVVIYRH
;
A
#
# COMPACT_ATOMS: atom_id res chain seq x y z
N MET A 1 -39.85 25.70 14.18
CA MET A 1 -39.71 27.17 14.04
C MET A 1 -40.03 27.57 12.61
N THR A 2 -40.07 28.87 12.33
CA THR A 2 -40.73 29.53 11.18
C THR A 2 -39.92 29.50 9.86
N ARG A 3 -40.64 29.70 8.74
CA ARG A 3 -40.18 30.19 7.41
C ARG A 3 -39.38 29.23 6.50
N LEU A 4 -39.22 29.47 5.18
CA LEU A 4 -40.09 30.06 4.13
C LEU A 4 -39.32 30.08 2.78
N ARG A 5 -39.92 29.61 1.66
CA ARG A 5 -39.82 30.11 0.26
C ARG A 5 -40.45 29.05 -0.69
N TYR A 6 -41.39 29.35 -1.59
CA TYR A 6 -41.46 30.29 -2.74
C TYR A 6 -40.76 29.81 -4.02
N VAL A 7 -41.57 29.39 -5.01
CA VAL A 7 -41.54 29.87 -6.41
C VAL A 7 -42.98 29.97 -6.90
N GLY A 8 -43.32 30.98 -7.69
CA GLY A 8 -44.62 31.13 -8.34
C GLY A 8 -44.74 32.48 -9.02
N ALA A 9 -44.90 32.50 -10.34
CA ALA A 9 -44.97 33.72 -11.13
C ALA A 9 -45.71 33.49 -12.46
N ILE A 10 -46.54 34.47 -12.84
CA ILE A 10 -46.78 34.94 -14.21
C ILE A 10 -47.43 36.33 -14.07
N PHE A 11 -47.12 37.24 -15.00
CA PHE A 11 -47.47 38.65 -14.93
C PHE A 11 -48.57 38.99 -15.97
N VAL A 12 -49.40 39.97 -15.66
CA VAL A 12 -50.36 40.59 -16.61
C VAL A 12 -50.12 42.09 -16.61
N LEU A 13 -50.18 42.73 -17.78
CA LEU A 13 -50.09 44.18 -17.96
C LEU A 13 -51.33 44.72 -18.69
N PHE A 14 -51.49 46.04 -18.73
CA PHE A 14 -52.80 46.72 -18.80
C PHE A 14 -52.89 47.75 -19.94
N LEU A 15 -54.06 48.42 -20.03
CA LEU A 15 -54.47 49.54 -20.91
C LEU A 15 -54.95 49.11 -22.33
N LEU A 16 -56.11 49.54 -22.90
CA LEU A 16 -56.89 50.81 -22.90
C LEU A 16 -56.18 51.94 -23.69
N THR A 17 -56.76 52.65 -24.68
CA THR A 17 -58.14 52.75 -25.25
C THR A 17 -58.03 52.71 -26.81
N PHE A 18 -58.96 53.09 -27.71
CA PHE A 18 -60.31 53.70 -27.71
C PHE A 18 -60.97 53.40 -29.09
N SER A 19 -62.31 53.39 -29.21
CA SER A 19 -63.00 53.59 -30.50
C SER A 19 -64.43 54.12 -30.37
N LEU A 20 -64.87 54.90 -31.36
CA LEU A 20 -66.22 55.43 -31.63
C LEU A 20 -66.22 55.90 -33.11
N ALA A 21 -67.29 55.96 -33.89
CA ALA A 21 -68.71 55.67 -33.65
C ALA A 21 -69.32 54.92 -34.86
N GLY A 22 -70.59 54.50 -34.76
CA GLY A 22 -71.30 53.74 -35.79
C GLY A 22 -72.06 54.58 -36.84
N VAL A 23 -72.63 53.87 -37.82
CA VAL A 23 -73.48 54.38 -38.92
C VAL A 23 -74.96 54.40 -38.48
N LEU A 24 -75.77 55.34 -39.03
CA LEU A 24 -77.15 55.15 -39.56
C LEU A 24 -77.99 56.45 -39.51
N ALA A 25 -78.60 56.80 -40.65
CA ALA A 25 -79.86 57.56 -40.77
C ALA A 25 -80.37 57.42 -42.23
N ASP A 26 -81.69 57.40 -42.44
CA ASP A 26 -82.33 57.22 -43.76
C ASP A 26 -83.69 57.97 -43.82
N GLU A 27 -84.18 58.18 -45.04
CA GLU A 27 -85.48 58.77 -45.48
C GLU A 27 -85.87 60.20 -45.03
N GLY A 28 -86.44 60.99 -45.96
CA GLY A 28 -86.92 62.36 -45.71
C GLY A 28 -87.21 63.22 -46.96
N ILE A 29 -88.36 63.01 -47.60
CA ILE A 29 -88.89 63.66 -48.83
C ILE A 29 -90.32 64.19 -48.49
N PRO A 30 -90.96 65.22 -49.14
CA PRO A 30 -90.65 66.02 -50.35
C PRO A 30 -90.86 67.57 -50.28
N GLN A 31 -90.42 68.34 -51.30
CA GLN A 31 -91.27 69.04 -52.31
C GLN A 31 -90.62 70.26 -53.03
N ASP A 32 -90.88 70.31 -54.35
CA ASP A 32 -91.03 71.42 -55.31
C ASP A 32 -90.29 72.77 -55.14
N SER A 33 -89.44 73.10 -56.12
CA SER A 33 -89.64 74.28 -57.01
C SER A 33 -88.63 74.32 -58.17
N HIS A 34 -88.92 75.10 -59.23
CA HIS A 34 -88.07 75.22 -60.43
C HIS A 34 -86.91 76.22 -60.25
N GLY A 35 -85.72 75.93 -60.78
CA GLY A 35 -84.68 76.96 -61.00
C GLY A 35 -83.28 76.46 -61.37
N THR A 36 -82.88 76.68 -62.63
CA THR A 36 -81.50 76.88 -63.17
C THR A 36 -80.29 76.17 -62.52
N GLY A 37 -79.56 75.37 -63.32
CA GLY A 37 -78.54 74.42 -62.84
C GLY A 37 -77.19 74.97 -62.34
N THR A 38 -76.52 74.13 -61.55
CA THR A 38 -75.14 74.25 -61.06
C THR A 38 -74.45 72.88 -61.13
N ASN A 39 -73.12 72.86 -61.18
CA ASN A 39 -72.33 71.68 -61.58
C ASN A 39 -71.81 70.86 -60.37
N ALA A 40 -71.48 69.59 -60.61
CA ALA A 40 -70.81 68.69 -59.67
C ALA A 40 -69.30 68.58 -59.99
N THR A 41 -68.49 68.11 -59.04
CA THR A 41 -67.04 67.91 -59.21
C THR A 41 -66.63 66.47 -58.94
N LEU A 42 -65.80 65.91 -59.81
CA LEU A 42 -65.32 64.53 -59.74
C LEU A 42 -63.79 64.50 -59.80
N ILE A 43 -63.17 63.93 -58.77
CA ILE A 43 -61.73 63.72 -58.65
C ILE A 43 -61.43 62.23 -58.81
N ILE A 44 -60.54 61.86 -59.72
CA ILE A 44 -60.24 60.48 -60.08
C ILE A 44 -58.73 60.26 -59.96
N ILE A 45 -58.34 59.46 -58.96
CA ILE A 45 -56.96 59.09 -58.66
C ILE A 45 -56.80 57.60 -58.99
N SER A 46 -55.65 57.18 -59.51
CA SER A 46 -55.36 55.75 -59.71
C SER A 46 -54.03 55.32 -59.14
N ALA A 47 -53.94 54.02 -58.83
CA ALA A 47 -52.71 53.32 -58.51
C ALA A 47 -52.44 52.28 -59.62
N PRO A 48 -51.38 52.43 -60.42
CA PRO A 48 -50.44 53.55 -60.49
C PRO A 48 -51.08 54.83 -61.08
N PRO A 49 -50.49 56.02 -60.86
CA PRO A 49 -50.96 57.29 -61.42
C PRO A 49 -50.68 57.41 -62.94
N ASN A 50 -51.14 58.50 -63.54
CA ASN A 50 -51.08 58.82 -64.97
C ASN A 50 -51.82 57.81 -65.88
N ALA A 51 -52.88 57.19 -65.38
CA ALA A 51 -53.78 56.34 -66.17
C ALA A 51 -54.82 57.19 -66.90
N THR A 52 -55.17 56.82 -68.13
CA THR A 52 -56.11 57.57 -68.98
C THR A 52 -57.54 57.32 -68.51
N VAL A 53 -58.28 58.40 -68.26
CA VAL A 53 -59.67 58.38 -67.83
C VAL A 53 -60.59 58.61 -69.03
N TYR A 54 -61.56 57.72 -69.20
CA TYR A 54 -62.69 57.85 -70.09
C TYR A 54 -63.97 58.04 -69.27
N ILE A 55 -64.84 58.94 -69.73
CA ILE A 55 -66.16 59.18 -69.14
C ILE A 55 -67.19 59.04 -70.26
N ASN A 56 -68.16 58.13 -70.09
CA ASN A 56 -69.13 57.74 -71.10
C ASN A 56 -68.47 57.37 -72.46
N GLY A 57 -67.28 56.77 -72.42
CA GLY A 57 -66.51 56.34 -73.59
C GLY A 57 -65.61 57.41 -74.24
N THR A 58 -65.76 58.70 -73.89
CA THR A 58 -64.89 59.78 -74.37
C THR A 58 -63.68 59.95 -73.44
N PRO A 59 -62.44 60.11 -73.94
CA PRO A 59 -61.28 60.40 -73.09
C PRO A 59 -61.32 61.85 -72.55
N TYR A 60 -60.97 62.03 -71.27
CA TYR A 60 -60.99 63.35 -70.60
C TYR A 60 -59.64 63.80 -70.01
N GLY A 61 -58.66 62.90 -69.88
CA GLY A 61 -57.33 63.23 -69.35
C GLY A 61 -56.70 62.05 -68.61
N ASN A 62 -55.70 62.32 -67.78
CA ASN A 62 -54.97 61.30 -67.01
C ASN A 62 -55.05 61.56 -65.50
N THR A 63 -54.96 60.50 -64.70
CA THR A 63 -55.04 60.57 -63.23
C THR A 63 -53.77 61.19 -62.59
N PRO A 64 -53.88 62.00 -61.52
CA PRO A 64 -55.12 62.45 -60.88
C PRO A 64 -55.85 63.51 -61.72
N LEU A 65 -57.09 63.19 -62.11
CA LEU A 65 -57.95 64.06 -62.92
C LEU A 65 -58.98 64.73 -62.00
N ASN A 66 -59.15 66.05 -62.11
CA ASN A 66 -60.21 66.79 -61.46
C ASN A 66 -61.08 67.44 -62.55
N ILE A 67 -62.38 67.14 -62.56
CA ILE A 67 -63.30 67.60 -63.60
C ILE A 67 -64.65 68.03 -63.04
N THR A 68 -65.20 69.10 -63.59
CA THR A 68 -66.55 69.61 -63.28
C THR A 68 -67.54 69.10 -64.34
N LEU A 69 -68.63 68.46 -63.90
CA LEU A 69 -69.64 67.80 -64.73
C LEU A 69 -71.06 68.29 -64.36
N GLN A 70 -72.06 67.97 -65.19
CA GLN A 70 -73.45 68.14 -64.77
C GLN A 70 -73.84 67.08 -63.72
N PRO A 71 -74.88 67.29 -62.91
CA PRO A 71 -75.48 66.21 -62.12
C PRO A 71 -76.01 65.11 -63.04
N GLY A 72 -75.74 63.84 -62.71
CA GLY A 72 -76.09 62.72 -63.57
C GLY A 72 -75.28 61.45 -63.30
N ILE A 73 -75.55 60.40 -64.09
CA ILE A 73 -74.86 59.11 -64.00
C ILE A 73 -73.81 59.01 -65.11
N TYR A 74 -72.59 58.67 -64.72
CA TYR A 74 -71.41 58.59 -65.58
C TYR A 74 -70.74 57.22 -65.48
N GLN A 75 -70.47 56.60 -66.62
CA GLN A 75 -69.62 55.43 -66.71
C GLN A 75 -68.15 55.88 -66.82
N ILE A 76 -67.40 55.68 -65.75
CA ILE A 76 -65.97 55.95 -65.67
C ILE A 76 -65.23 54.67 -66.08
N ASN A 77 -64.24 54.78 -66.97
CA ASN A 77 -63.32 53.69 -67.28
C ASN A 77 -61.88 54.22 -67.26
N VAL A 78 -61.01 53.61 -66.47
CA VAL A 78 -59.61 54.03 -66.33
C VAL A 78 -58.71 52.95 -66.91
N THR A 79 -57.87 53.32 -67.87
CA THR A 79 -56.99 52.41 -68.59
C THR A 79 -55.53 52.86 -68.48
N LYS A 80 -54.60 51.91 -68.50
CA LYS A 80 -53.18 52.20 -68.63
C LYS A 80 -52.49 51.06 -69.38
N GLU A 81 -51.54 51.39 -70.24
CA GLU A 81 -50.72 50.37 -70.92
C GLU A 81 -50.04 49.46 -69.90
N GLY A 82 -50.14 48.15 -70.10
CA GLY A 82 -49.64 47.15 -69.16
C GLY A 82 -50.56 46.85 -67.95
N TYR A 83 -51.75 47.43 -67.88
CA TYR A 83 -52.70 47.21 -66.79
C TYR A 83 -54.10 46.87 -67.31
N GLN A 84 -54.83 46.05 -66.55
CA GLN A 84 -56.24 45.77 -66.80
C GLN A 84 -57.06 47.06 -66.60
N ALA A 85 -57.92 47.36 -67.57
CA ALA A 85 -58.85 48.48 -67.48
C ALA A 85 -59.84 48.27 -66.33
N ASN A 86 -60.07 49.29 -65.52
CA ASN A 86 -60.98 49.24 -64.38
C ASN A 86 -62.08 50.30 -64.57
N GLY A 87 -63.33 49.85 -64.63
CA GLY A 87 -64.49 50.69 -64.90
C GLY A 87 -65.55 50.60 -63.80
N THR A 88 -66.20 51.74 -63.52
CA THR A 88 -67.23 51.89 -62.49
C THR A 88 -68.29 52.90 -62.92
N VAL A 89 -69.49 52.79 -62.37
CA VAL A 89 -70.61 53.70 -62.66
C VAL A 89 -70.84 54.59 -61.45
N VAL A 90 -70.93 55.89 -61.70
CA VAL A 90 -70.92 56.93 -60.66
C VAL A 90 -72.06 57.91 -60.91
N SER A 91 -72.96 58.01 -59.94
CA SER A 91 -73.94 59.10 -59.88
C SER A 91 -73.33 60.31 -59.18
N LEU A 92 -73.63 61.51 -59.68
CA LEU A 92 -73.23 62.80 -59.11
C LEU A 92 -74.47 63.68 -58.88
N GLY A 93 -74.66 64.14 -57.63
CA GLY A 93 -75.69 65.10 -57.24
C GLY A 93 -75.28 66.57 -57.48
N GLN A 94 -76.23 67.50 -57.33
CA GLN A 94 -75.96 68.94 -57.40
C GLN A 94 -74.97 69.36 -56.31
N ASN A 95 -73.94 70.13 -56.68
CA ASN A 95 -72.83 70.56 -55.82
C ASN A 95 -72.06 69.43 -55.09
N GLU A 96 -72.22 68.16 -55.49
CA GLU A 96 -71.41 67.05 -54.95
C GLU A 96 -69.94 67.22 -55.37
N THR A 97 -69.01 66.97 -54.45
CA THR A 97 -67.60 66.70 -54.78
C THR A 97 -67.28 65.26 -54.41
N ARG A 98 -67.00 64.42 -55.41
CA ARG A 98 -66.77 62.99 -55.23
C ARG A 98 -65.34 62.60 -55.59
N VAL A 99 -64.75 61.67 -54.82
CA VAL A 99 -63.41 61.14 -55.08
C VAL A 99 -63.50 59.66 -55.43
N LEU A 100 -62.84 59.24 -56.51
CA LEU A 100 -62.64 57.85 -56.89
C LEU A 100 -61.16 57.49 -56.78
N ASN A 101 -60.87 56.43 -56.03
CA ASN A 101 -59.55 55.79 -56.00
C ASN A 101 -59.64 54.47 -56.78
N ILE A 102 -59.01 54.38 -57.94
CA ILE A 102 -59.12 53.25 -58.86
C ILE A 102 -57.75 52.57 -58.98
N THR A 103 -57.57 51.45 -58.30
CA THR A 103 -56.39 50.58 -58.49
C THR A 103 -56.53 49.80 -59.80
N LEU A 104 -55.47 49.76 -60.60
CA LEU A 104 -55.38 48.93 -61.79
C LEU A 104 -54.46 47.74 -61.51
N THR A 105 -54.88 46.53 -61.88
CA THR A 105 -54.05 45.31 -61.77
C THR A 105 -53.12 45.24 -63.00
N PRO A 106 -51.79 45.07 -62.85
CA PRO A 106 -50.90 44.91 -63.99
C PRO A 106 -51.21 43.61 -64.74
N THR A 107 -50.96 43.55 -66.04
CA THR A 107 -51.20 42.36 -66.88
C THR A 107 -50.09 41.30 -66.76
N TRP A 108 -49.23 41.41 -65.77
CA TRP A 108 -48.16 40.47 -65.40
C TRP A 108 -48.21 40.21 -63.89
N GLY A 109 -47.65 39.07 -63.47
CA GLY A 109 -47.34 38.83 -62.06
C GLY A 109 -45.84 38.96 -61.78
N TYR A 110 -45.46 38.76 -60.52
CA TYR A 110 -44.07 38.82 -60.06
C TYR A 110 -43.65 37.48 -59.45
N LEU A 111 -42.38 37.13 -59.62
CA LEU A 111 -41.78 35.94 -59.05
C LEU A 111 -40.51 36.30 -58.27
N THR A 112 -40.44 35.84 -57.03
CA THR A 112 -39.26 35.95 -56.15
C THR A 112 -38.78 34.54 -55.80
N ILE A 113 -37.48 34.29 -55.90
CA ILE A 113 -36.86 32.97 -55.74
C ILE A 113 -35.62 33.09 -54.86
N ASN A 114 -35.69 32.48 -53.69
CA ASN A 114 -34.54 32.26 -52.81
C ASN A 114 -34.05 30.82 -52.93
N SER A 115 -32.77 30.58 -52.65
CA SER A 115 -32.28 29.22 -52.45
C SER A 115 -31.25 29.10 -51.34
N THR A 116 -31.16 27.90 -50.76
CA THR A 116 -30.14 27.50 -49.79
C THR A 116 -29.35 26.32 -50.37
N PRO A 117 -28.04 26.47 -50.65
CA PRO A 117 -27.29 27.73 -50.69
C PRO A 117 -27.77 28.69 -51.79
N SER A 118 -27.47 29.98 -51.62
CA SER A 118 -27.78 31.04 -52.58
C SER A 118 -26.81 31.06 -53.77
N ASN A 119 -26.98 31.99 -54.72
CA ASN A 119 -26.19 32.09 -55.96
C ASN A 119 -26.23 30.78 -56.75
N ALA A 120 -27.44 30.26 -56.94
CA ALA A 120 -27.80 29.24 -57.93
C ALA A 120 -28.35 29.94 -59.18
N THR A 121 -28.08 29.42 -60.37
CA THR A 121 -28.60 29.96 -61.62
C THR A 121 -30.07 29.57 -61.79
N VAL A 122 -30.91 30.55 -62.09
CA VAL A 122 -32.35 30.37 -62.31
C VAL A 122 -32.63 30.34 -63.81
N TYR A 123 -33.26 29.26 -64.26
CA TYR A 123 -33.88 29.15 -65.58
C TYR A 123 -35.41 29.19 -65.43
N ILE A 124 -36.06 29.97 -66.29
CA ILE A 124 -37.52 30.05 -66.41
C ILE A 124 -37.86 29.65 -67.85
N ASP A 125 -38.69 28.62 -68.00
CA ASP A 125 -39.05 28.00 -69.28
C ASP A 125 -37.84 27.62 -70.15
N GLY A 126 -36.75 27.20 -69.47
CA GLY A 126 -35.48 26.84 -70.09
C GLY A 126 -34.53 28.01 -70.43
N LYS A 127 -34.95 29.27 -70.25
CA LYS A 127 -34.12 30.46 -70.46
C LYS A 127 -33.53 30.97 -69.15
N GLU A 128 -32.23 31.32 -69.14
CA GLU A 128 -31.60 31.92 -67.96
C GLU A 128 -32.25 33.28 -67.63
N ALA A 129 -32.72 33.42 -66.39
CA ALA A 129 -33.44 34.59 -65.88
C ALA A 129 -32.61 35.39 -64.85
N GLY A 130 -31.56 34.78 -64.28
CA GLY A 130 -30.70 35.40 -63.29
C GLY A 130 -30.19 34.38 -62.27
N ARG A 131 -29.97 34.82 -61.02
CA ARG A 131 -29.52 33.96 -59.92
C ARG A 131 -30.25 34.25 -58.62
N THR A 132 -30.26 33.28 -57.71
CA THR A 132 -30.86 33.45 -56.37
C THR A 132 -29.98 34.32 -55.45
N PRO A 133 -30.55 35.27 -54.68
CA PRO A 133 -31.97 35.64 -54.64
C PRO A 133 -32.39 36.44 -55.88
N LEU A 134 -33.39 35.94 -56.60
CA LEU A 134 -34.04 36.63 -57.71
C LEU A 134 -35.30 37.30 -57.15
N ILE A 135 -35.51 38.60 -57.37
CA ILE A 135 -36.54 39.38 -56.67
C ILE A 135 -37.41 40.11 -57.68
N ASN A 136 -38.74 40.00 -57.53
CA ASN A 136 -39.76 40.69 -58.33
C ASN A 136 -39.59 40.53 -59.86
N TYR A 137 -39.14 39.37 -60.31
CA TYR A 137 -39.00 39.08 -61.74
C TYR A 137 -40.38 39.01 -62.40
N THR A 138 -40.64 39.85 -63.41
CA THR A 138 -41.95 39.97 -64.05
C THR A 138 -42.22 38.83 -65.02
N LEU A 139 -43.39 38.18 -64.91
CA LEU A 139 -43.83 37.11 -65.81
C LEU A 139 -45.25 37.36 -66.32
N VAL A 140 -45.51 36.93 -67.56
CA VAL A 140 -46.87 36.90 -68.11
C VAL A 140 -47.76 35.94 -67.29
N PRO A 141 -49.09 36.08 -67.32
CA PRO A 141 -49.98 35.18 -66.60
C PRO A 141 -50.00 33.80 -67.28
N GLY A 142 -49.84 32.73 -66.50
CA GLY A 142 -49.76 31.36 -67.03
C GLY A 142 -48.92 30.43 -66.16
N ASN A 143 -48.71 29.20 -66.63
CA ASN A 143 -47.84 28.22 -65.97
C ASN A 143 -46.41 28.36 -66.49
N HIS A 144 -45.46 28.55 -65.59
CA HIS A 144 -44.03 28.67 -65.87
C HIS A 144 -43.24 27.57 -65.17
N SER A 145 -42.23 27.02 -65.86
CA SER A 145 -41.35 25.99 -65.31
C SER A 145 -40.04 26.60 -64.82
N ILE A 146 -39.75 26.42 -63.54
CA ILE A 146 -38.62 27.00 -62.83
C ILE A 146 -37.60 25.90 -62.59
N THR A 147 -36.35 26.11 -63.01
CA THR A 147 -35.23 25.19 -62.78
C THR A 147 -34.06 25.94 -62.16
N LEU A 148 -33.57 25.47 -61.02
CA LEU A 148 -32.41 26.02 -60.32
C LEU A 148 -31.23 25.06 -60.46
N VAL A 149 -30.12 25.57 -60.98
CA VAL A 149 -28.88 24.81 -61.21
C VAL A 149 -27.76 25.42 -60.39
N LYS A 150 -27.01 24.58 -59.67
CA LYS A 150 -25.79 25.00 -58.96
C LYS A 150 -24.73 23.89 -59.07
N PRO A 151 -23.48 24.19 -59.50
CA PRO A 151 -22.42 23.18 -59.59
C PRO A 151 -22.21 22.45 -58.26
N GLY A 152 -22.16 21.12 -58.32
CA GLY A 152 -22.05 20.23 -57.14
C GLY A 152 -23.37 19.93 -56.43
N TYR A 153 -24.50 20.43 -56.92
CA TYR A 153 -25.83 20.20 -56.34
C TYR A 153 -26.79 19.56 -57.37
N GLU A 154 -27.83 18.89 -56.89
CA GLU A 154 -28.91 18.37 -57.72
C GLU A 154 -29.74 19.52 -58.31
N GLU A 155 -30.31 19.33 -59.50
CA GLU A 155 -31.23 20.31 -60.09
C GLU A 155 -32.54 20.35 -59.30
N TYR A 156 -32.94 21.55 -58.86
CA TYR A 156 -34.27 21.76 -58.29
C TYR A 156 -35.23 22.23 -59.38
N ARG A 157 -36.42 21.63 -59.45
CA ARG A 157 -37.43 21.91 -60.48
C ARG A 157 -38.81 22.08 -59.85
N GLU A 158 -39.50 23.16 -60.18
CA GLU A 158 -40.85 23.49 -59.70
C GLU A 158 -41.65 24.17 -60.82
N ASN A 159 -42.97 23.96 -60.88
CA ASN A 159 -43.84 24.66 -61.81
C ASN A 159 -44.77 25.58 -61.03
N VAL A 160 -44.86 26.85 -61.42
CA VAL A 160 -45.71 27.86 -60.75
C VAL A 160 -46.70 28.49 -61.72
N THR A 161 -47.91 28.75 -61.22
CA THR A 161 -48.92 29.55 -61.94
C THR A 161 -48.78 31.01 -61.52
N ILE A 162 -48.60 31.91 -62.49
CA ILE A 162 -48.49 33.35 -62.30
C ILE A 162 -49.85 34.01 -62.57
N THR A 163 -50.37 34.73 -61.57
CA THR A 163 -51.61 35.51 -61.65
C THR A 163 -51.29 37.00 -61.92
N PRO A 164 -52.12 37.75 -62.66
CA PRO A 164 -51.92 39.19 -62.82
C PRO A 164 -51.88 39.93 -61.47
N GLY A 165 -50.83 40.71 -61.22
CA GLY A 165 -50.65 41.51 -60.00
C GLY A 165 -50.15 40.78 -58.75
N GLU A 166 -50.18 39.44 -58.71
CA GLU A 166 -49.71 38.68 -57.54
C GLU A 166 -48.18 38.54 -57.51
N THR A 167 -47.62 38.23 -56.34
CA THR A 167 -46.20 37.90 -56.16
C THR A 167 -46.06 36.48 -55.61
N ILE A 168 -45.60 35.55 -56.45
CA ILE A 168 -45.27 34.19 -56.05
C ILE A 168 -43.85 34.16 -55.45
N SER A 169 -43.64 33.37 -54.40
CA SER A 169 -42.36 33.25 -53.70
C SER A 169 -41.92 31.80 -53.55
N ILE A 170 -40.76 31.47 -54.12
CA ILE A 170 -40.12 30.15 -54.06
C ILE A 170 -38.95 30.20 -53.05
N VAL A 171 -38.78 29.13 -52.26
CA VAL A 171 -37.64 28.96 -51.35
C VAL A 171 -37.07 27.54 -51.52
N ALA A 172 -36.13 27.39 -52.46
CA ALA A 172 -35.55 26.10 -52.83
C ALA A 172 -34.39 25.69 -51.90
N SER A 173 -34.46 24.50 -51.32
CA SER A 173 -33.30 23.88 -50.65
C SER A 173 -32.64 22.89 -51.61
N LEU A 174 -31.39 23.13 -51.97
CA LEU A 174 -30.67 22.33 -52.97
C LEU A 174 -29.90 21.19 -52.29
N SER A 175 -30.16 19.95 -52.70
CA SER A 175 -29.39 18.78 -52.27
C SER A 175 -27.96 18.83 -52.81
N PRO A 176 -26.91 18.71 -51.98
CA PRO A 176 -25.55 18.57 -52.47
C PRO A 176 -25.31 17.14 -53.00
N GLN A 177 -24.64 17.04 -54.14
CA GLN A 177 -24.20 15.75 -54.69
C GLN A 177 -23.10 15.14 -53.80
N PRO A 178 -23.03 13.80 -53.69
CA PRO A 178 -21.95 13.13 -52.96
C PRO A 178 -20.58 13.43 -53.60
N ALA A 179 -19.53 13.28 -52.80
CA ALA A 179 -18.14 13.40 -53.20
C ALA A 179 -17.52 12.00 -53.38
N GLU A 180 -16.55 11.88 -54.28
CA GLU A 180 -15.77 10.66 -54.50
C GLU A 180 -14.34 10.82 -53.96
N LEU A 181 -13.91 9.87 -53.13
CA LEU A 181 -12.59 9.86 -52.53
C LEU A 181 -11.81 8.58 -52.90
N GLY A 182 -10.83 8.72 -53.78
CA GLY A 182 -9.80 7.69 -54.01
C GLY A 182 -8.70 7.76 -52.95
N VAL A 183 -8.28 6.60 -52.42
CA VAL A 183 -7.19 6.46 -51.45
C VAL A 183 -6.24 5.35 -51.88
N ASN A 184 -5.00 5.73 -52.20
CA ASN A 184 -3.93 4.85 -52.64
C ASN A 184 -2.74 4.90 -51.67
N SER A 185 -1.99 3.81 -51.54
CA SER A 185 -0.69 3.84 -50.87
C SER A 185 0.39 3.07 -51.61
N ASN A 186 1.64 3.38 -51.27
CA ASN A 186 2.85 2.70 -51.70
C ASN A 186 3.70 2.33 -50.47
N PRO A 187 3.91 1.03 -50.17
CA PRO A 187 3.23 -0.12 -50.81
C PRO A 187 1.70 -0.08 -50.62
N SER A 188 0.98 -0.78 -51.48
CA SER A 188 -0.48 -0.93 -51.44
C SER A 188 -0.92 -2.00 -50.42
N GLY A 189 -2.22 -2.13 -50.20
CA GLY A 189 -2.80 -3.07 -49.22
C GLY A 189 -2.97 -2.49 -47.81
N ALA A 190 -2.58 -1.23 -47.58
CA ALA A 190 -2.78 -0.54 -46.31
C ALA A 190 -4.27 -0.39 -45.97
N ALA A 191 -4.64 -0.72 -44.73
CA ALA A 191 -5.98 -0.55 -44.17
C ALA A 191 -6.34 0.94 -44.07
N VAL A 192 -7.49 1.32 -44.63
CA VAL A 192 -8.01 2.70 -44.69
C VAL A 192 -9.14 2.87 -43.68
N TYR A 193 -9.03 3.93 -42.89
CA TYR A 193 -10.03 4.36 -41.92
C TYR A 193 -10.48 5.79 -42.26
N ILE A 194 -11.79 6.04 -42.18
CA ILE A 194 -12.42 7.35 -42.37
C ILE A 194 -13.13 7.70 -41.07
N ASN A 195 -12.68 8.76 -40.38
CA ASN A 195 -13.13 9.11 -39.03
C ASN A 195 -12.98 7.92 -38.05
N ASP A 196 -11.83 7.25 -38.11
CA ASP A 196 -11.47 6.00 -37.41
C ASP A 196 -12.37 4.77 -37.68
N GLU A 197 -13.38 4.89 -38.55
CA GLU A 197 -14.17 3.75 -39.03
C GLU A 197 -13.47 3.07 -40.22
N TYR A 198 -13.21 1.76 -40.13
CA TYR A 198 -12.55 0.98 -41.19
C TYR A 198 -13.41 0.88 -42.46
N LYS A 199 -12.82 1.11 -43.64
CA LYS A 199 -13.52 1.09 -44.94
C LYS A 199 -12.98 0.06 -45.95
N GLY A 200 -11.80 -0.51 -45.73
CA GLY A 200 -11.16 -1.47 -46.64
C GLY A 200 -9.66 -1.25 -46.74
N ALA A 201 -9.02 -1.79 -47.78
CA ALA A 201 -7.58 -1.64 -48.03
C ALA A 201 -7.31 -0.90 -49.34
N THR A 202 -6.18 -0.18 -49.41
CA THR A 202 -5.75 0.56 -50.62
C THR A 202 -5.35 -0.36 -51.77
N PRO A 203 -5.58 0.01 -53.05
CA PRO A 203 -6.32 1.20 -53.50
C PRO A 203 -7.84 1.04 -53.32
N ILE A 204 -8.52 2.09 -52.86
CA ILE A 204 -9.97 2.10 -52.62
C ILE A 204 -10.60 3.41 -53.06
N SER A 205 -11.84 3.36 -53.58
CA SER A 205 -12.68 4.52 -53.87
C SER A 205 -13.91 4.52 -52.96
N LEU A 206 -14.28 5.70 -52.44
CA LEU A 206 -15.34 5.86 -51.44
C LEU A 206 -16.25 7.04 -51.79
N THR A 207 -17.52 6.75 -52.06
CA THR A 207 -18.61 7.74 -52.13
C THR A 207 -18.92 8.25 -50.71
N LEU A 208 -18.70 9.54 -50.46
CA LEU A 208 -18.90 10.21 -49.17
C LEU A 208 -19.86 11.40 -49.31
N LYS A 209 -20.41 11.87 -48.19
CA LYS A 209 -21.15 13.14 -48.17
C LYS A 209 -20.16 14.31 -48.12
N PRO A 210 -20.51 15.51 -48.59
CA PRO A 210 -19.67 16.68 -48.40
C PRO A 210 -19.50 17.01 -46.91
N GLY A 211 -18.28 17.35 -46.50
CA GLY A 211 -17.92 17.49 -45.09
C GLY A 211 -16.41 17.35 -44.85
N SER A 212 -16.02 17.32 -43.58
CA SER A 212 -14.63 17.11 -43.15
C SER A 212 -14.43 15.71 -42.60
N TYR A 213 -13.28 15.12 -42.94
CA TYR A 213 -12.92 13.73 -42.70
C TYR A 213 -11.47 13.60 -42.26
N THR A 214 -11.21 12.69 -41.33
CA THR A 214 -9.87 12.20 -40.98
C THR A 214 -9.61 10.91 -41.74
N VAL A 215 -8.66 10.94 -42.68
CA VAL A 215 -8.23 9.76 -43.44
C VAL A 215 -6.97 9.18 -42.80
N LYS A 216 -7.02 7.92 -42.35
CA LYS A 216 -5.93 7.25 -41.65
C LYS A 216 -5.59 5.93 -42.34
N LEU A 217 -4.30 5.68 -42.53
CA LEU A 217 -3.76 4.46 -43.13
C LEU A 217 -2.90 3.71 -42.12
N SER A 218 -3.02 2.38 -42.14
CA SER A 218 -2.22 1.44 -41.34
C SER A 218 -1.77 0.27 -42.21
N LEU A 219 -0.50 -0.14 -42.08
CA LEU A 219 0.04 -1.35 -42.72
C LEU A 219 1.10 -1.97 -41.81
N GLU A 220 1.09 -3.29 -41.69
CA GLU A 220 2.03 -4.03 -40.84
C GLU A 220 3.48 -3.80 -41.30
N GLY A 221 4.36 -3.45 -40.36
CA GLY A 221 5.75 -3.08 -40.64
C GLY A 221 5.97 -1.63 -41.12
N TYR A 222 4.94 -0.79 -41.19
CA TYR A 222 5.03 0.59 -41.65
C TYR A 222 4.45 1.59 -40.63
N ALA A 223 4.93 2.84 -40.69
CA ALA A 223 4.40 3.93 -39.88
C ALA A 223 3.00 4.35 -40.33
N ASN A 224 2.06 4.45 -39.37
CA ASN A 224 0.71 4.95 -39.61
C ASN A 224 0.73 6.40 -40.10
N ILE A 225 -0.10 6.73 -41.10
CA ILE A 225 -0.27 8.10 -41.59
C ILE A 225 -1.72 8.54 -41.41
N THR A 226 -1.92 9.72 -40.83
CA THR A 226 -3.23 10.37 -40.67
C THR A 226 -3.23 11.73 -41.36
N LYS A 227 -4.29 12.04 -42.10
CA LYS A 227 -4.45 13.29 -42.85
C LYS A 227 -5.89 13.79 -42.80
N ASN A 228 -6.07 15.03 -42.39
CA ASN A 228 -7.36 15.70 -42.41
C ASN A 228 -7.68 16.18 -43.83
N LEU A 229 -8.96 16.09 -44.19
CA LEU A 229 -9.49 16.36 -45.52
C LEU A 229 -10.86 17.06 -45.40
N THR A 230 -11.15 17.97 -46.32
CA THR A 230 -12.53 18.42 -46.59
C THR A 230 -12.89 18.07 -48.03
N LEU A 231 -14.15 17.63 -48.22
CA LEU A 231 -14.75 17.30 -49.50
C LEU A 231 -15.95 18.23 -49.78
N GLY A 232 -15.95 18.85 -50.94
CA GLY A 232 -17.05 19.69 -51.43
C GLY A 232 -18.19 18.90 -52.11
N PRO A 233 -19.36 19.53 -52.34
CA PRO A 233 -20.45 18.96 -53.12
C PRO A 233 -20.02 18.56 -54.53
N GLY A 234 -20.22 17.29 -54.90
CA GLY A 234 -19.78 16.74 -56.19
C GLY A 234 -18.26 16.68 -56.40
N GLU A 235 -17.43 16.85 -55.37
CA GLU A 235 -15.97 16.81 -55.52
C GLU A 235 -15.45 15.39 -55.75
N ASN A 236 -14.61 15.18 -56.76
CA ASN A 236 -13.82 13.95 -56.93
C ASN A 236 -12.35 14.24 -56.59
N LYS A 237 -11.77 13.48 -55.67
CA LYS A 237 -10.44 13.71 -55.11
C LYS A 237 -9.67 12.41 -54.88
N THR A 238 -8.38 12.39 -55.18
CA THR A 238 -7.51 11.24 -54.90
C THR A 238 -6.39 11.61 -53.94
N LEU A 239 -6.21 10.81 -52.89
CA LEU A 239 -5.06 10.86 -52.00
C LEU A 239 -4.09 9.72 -52.31
N ASN A 240 -2.81 10.05 -52.44
CA ASN A 240 -1.73 9.07 -52.58
C ASN A 240 -0.79 9.21 -51.37
N PHE A 241 -0.44 8.10 -50.74
CA PHE A 241 0.41 8.04 -49.55
C PHE A 241 1.64 7.16 -49.80
N ASN A 242 2.85 7.66 -49.52
CA ASN A 242 4.03 6.81 -49.40
C ASN A 242 4.19 6.45 -47.92
N LEU A 243 4.18 5.16 -47.59
CA LEU A 243 4.35 4.68 -46.22
C LEU A 243 5.84 4.47 -45.92
N THR A 244 6.29 4.92 -44.75
CA THR A 244 7.67 4.72 -44.31
C THR A 244 7.77 3.37 -43.57
N PRO A 245 8.68 2.46 -43.95
CA PRO A 245 8.93 1.26 -43.16
C PRO A 245 9.35 1.61 -41.73
N LEU A 246 8.92 0.80 -40.76
CA LEU A 246 9.52 0.82 -39.42
C LEU A 246 10.93 0.20 -39.52
N PRO A 247 11.93 0.71 -38.78
CA PRO A 247 13.28 0.14 -38.83
C PRO A 247 13.28 -1.29 -38.30
N SER A 248 13.92 -2.21 -39.03
CA SER A 248 14.19 -3.56 -38.56
C SER A 248 15.15 -3.51 -37.37
N LEU A 249 14.72 -4.05 -36.23
CA LEU A 249 15.53 -4.13 -35.02
C LEU A 249 16.52 -5.31 -35.13
N GLY A 250 17.76 -5.10 -34.70
CA GLY A 250 18.69 -6.20 -34.39
C GLY A 250 18.42 -6.77 -33.00
N TYR A 251 19.03 -7.91 -32.68
CA TYR A 251 18.80 -8.60 -31.41
C TYR A 251 20.13 -8.88 -30.70
N LEU A 252 20.37 -8.17 -29.60
CA LEU A 252 21.62 -8.22 -28.84
C LEU A 252 21.54 -9.24 -27.70
N THR A 253 22.50 -10.17 -27.65
CA THR A 253 22.66 -11.15 -26.58
C THR A 253 24.03 -10.97 -25.92
N ILE A 254 24.06 -10.87 -24.58
CA ILE A 254 25.26 -10.55 -23.81
C ILE A 254 25.43 -11.52 -22.64
N ASN A 255 26.55 -12.25 -22.64
CA ASN A 255 26.98 -13.11 -21.55
C ASN A 255 28.22 -12.52 -20.85
N SER A 256 28.35 -12.73 -19.54
CA SER A 256 29.60 -12.46 -18.83
C SER A 256 30.01 -13.62 -17.92
N THR A 257 31.32 -13.72 -17.69
CA THR A 257 31.92 -14.54 -16.63
C THR A 257 32.59 -13.59 -15.62
N PRO A 258 32.13 -13.54 -14.35
CA PRO A 258 30.95 -14.20 -13.80
C PRO A 258 29.65 -13.63 -14.39
N ALA A 259 28.58 -14.42 -14.34
CA ALA A 259 27.23 -13.98 -14.71
C ALA A 259 26.65 -12.99 -13.68
N ASN A 260 25.44 -12.48 -13.94
CA ASN A 260 24.77 -11.43 -13.18
C ASN A 260 25.65 -10.17 -13.08
N ALA A 261 26.14 -9.70 -14.23
CA ALA A 261 26.76 -8.38 -14.37
C ALA A 261 25.72 -7.41 -14.95
N THR A 262 25.65 -6.20 -14.40
CA THR A 262 24.77 -5.11 -14.84
C THR A 262 25.18 -4.64 -16.23
N VAL A 263 24.21 -4.58 -17.15
CA VAL A 263 24.42 -4.13 -18.53
C VAL A 263 23.80 -2.74 -18.72
N TYR A 264 24.64 -1.82 -19.17
CA TYR A 264 24.26 -0.52 -19.71
C TYR A 264 24.48 -0.47 -21.22
N LEU A 265 23.69 0.34 -21.90
CA LEU A 265 23.69 0.55 -23.35
C LEU A 265 23.48 2.04 -23.60
N ASP A 266 24.46 2.69 -24.23
CA ASP A 266 24.52 4.15 -24.46
C ASP A 266 24.40 5.01 -23.18
N GLY A 267 24.50 4.39 -22.01
CA GLY A 267 24.35 4.98 -20.67
C GLY A 267 23.11 4.47 -19.92
N ASP A 268 22.09 3.98 -20.61
CA ASP A 268 20.85 3.48 -20.02
C ASP A 268 20.99 2.03 -19.54
N TYR A 269 20.38 1.69 -18.40
CA TYR A 269 20.36 0.32 -17.87
C TYR A 269 19.36 -0.56 -18.64
N ILE A 270 19.81 -1.71 -19.14
CA ILE A 270 18.99 -2.61 -19.97
C ILE A 270 18.81 -4.03 -19.41
N GLY A 271 19.51 -4.40 -18.33
CA GLY A 271 19.35 -5.70 -17.67
C GLY A 271 20.64 -6.24 -17.05
N THR A 272 20.67 -7.55 -16.80
CA THR A 272 21.85 -8.27 -16.29
C THR A 272 22.19 -9.45 -17.19
N THR A 273 23.47 -9.79 -17.29
CA THR A 273 23.93 -10.99 -18.01
C THR A 273 23.49 -12.30 -17.31
N PRO A 274 23.12 -13.37 -18.02
CA PRO A 274 22.88 -13.44 -19.46
C PRO A 274 21.65 -12.62 -19.87
N LEU A 275 21.85 -11.68 -20.80
CA LEU A 275 20.79 -10.87 -21.38
C LEU A 275 20.55 -11.40 -22.79
N GLU A 276 19.36 -11.91 -23.09
CA GLU A 276 19.07 -12.57 -24.36
C GLU A 276 18.12 -11.74 -25.24
N ASN A 277 18.40 -11.69 -26.54
CA ASN A 277 17.52 -11.15 -27.58
C ASN A 277 17.01 -9.71 -27.31
N TYR A 278 17.83 -8.85 -26.71
CA TYR A 278 17.46 -7.46 -26.45
C TYR A 278 17.28 -6.69 -27.78
N PRO A 279 16.08 -6.16 -28.08
CA PRO A 279 15.79 -5.56 -29.38
C PRO A 279 16.39 -4.15 -29.49
N LEU A 280 17.14 -3.87 -30.55
CA LEU A 280 17.91 -2.64 -30.71
C LEU A 280 17.77 -2.04 -32.12
N PRO A 281 17.70 -0.70 -32.30
CA PRO A 281 17.83 -0.08 -33.60
C PRO A 281 19.16 -0.45 -34.31
N PRO A 282 19.23 -0.34 -35.64
CA PRO A 282 20.49 -0.49 -36.36
C PRO A 282 21.37 0.76 -36.20
N GLY A 283 22.66 0.58 -35.89
CA GLY A 283 23.63 1.66 -35.69
C GLY A 283 24.80 1.31 -34.76
N ASN A 284 25.60 2.33 -34.44
CA ASN A 284 26.61 2.28 -33.38
C ASN A 284 25.93 2.34 -32.01
N HIS A 285 26.26 1.42 -31.11
CA HIS A 285 25.81 1.46 -29.72
C HIS A 285 26.97 1.12 -28.76
N THR A 286 27.04 1.76 -27.59
CA THR A 286 28.11 1.53 -26.61
C THR A 286 27.59 0.75 -25.42
N ILE A 287 27.98 -0.52 -25.31
CA ILE A 287 27.67 -1.33 -24.14
C ILE A 287 28.69 -1.06 -23.03
N THR A 288 28.23 -1.11 -21.78
CA THR A 288 29.10 -1.13 -20.60
C THR A 288 28.59 -2.16 -19.60
N ILE A 289 29.44 -3.14 -19.28
CA ILE A 289 29.14 -4.27 -18.42
C ILE A 289 29.89 -4.06 -17.11
N VAL A 290 29.13 -3.98 -16.01
CA VAL A 290 29.59 -3.63 -14.67
C VAL A 290 29.29 -4.77 -13.71
N LYS A 291 30.26 -5.19 -12.90
CA LYS A 291 30.01 -6.10 -11.78
C LYS A 291 30.81 -5.64 -10.56
N ARG A 292 30.18 -5.64 -9.39
CA ARG A 292 30.83 -5.26 -8.12
C ARG A 292 32.06 -6.13 -7.88
N GLY A 293 33.20 -5.50 -7.59
CA GLY A 293 34.48 -6.20 -7.41
C GLY A 293 35.18 -6.59 -8.71
N TYR A 294 34.79 -6.05 -9.87
CA TYR A 294 35.43 -6.30 -11.18
C TYR A 294 35.75 -4.98 -11.91
N GLU A 295 36.72 -5.02 -12.84
CA GLU A 295 36.94 -3.96 -13.82
C GLU A 295 35.71 -3.81 -14.73
N ASN A 296 35.25 -2.58 -14.95
CA ASN A 296 34.19 -2.31 -15.94
C ASN A 296 34.69 -2.66 -17.35
N TYR A 297 33.84 -3.33 -18.13
CA TYR A 297 34.07 -3.56 -19.56
C TYR A 297 33.21 -2.61 -20.39
N THR A 298 33.80 -1.94 -21.37
CA THR A 298 33.08 -1.03 -22.29
C THR A 298 33.51 -1.31 -23.73
N GLU A 299 32.54 -1.45 -24.62
CA GLU A 299 32.74 -1.74 -26.05
C GLU A 299 31.71 -1.00 -26.90
N THR A 300 32.11 -0.48 -28.06
CA THR A 300 31.17 0.07 -29.05
C THR A 300 30.88 -0.98 -30.11
N ILE A 301 29.67 -1.52 -30.08
CA ILE A 301 29.14 -2.51 -31.02
C ILE A 301 28.50 -1.83 -32.24
N GLN A 302 28.35 -2.62 -33.31
CA GLN A 302 27.61 -2.28 -34.53
C GLN A 302 26.44 -3.24 -34.68
N VAL A 303 25.23 -2.73 -34.88
CA VAL A 303 24.02 -3.55 -35.03
C VAL A 303 23.36 -3.33 -36.39
N GLU A 304 23.05 -4.44 -37.06
CA GLU A 304 22.31 -4.46 -38.33
C GLU A 304 20.91 -5.06 -38.09
N GLY A 305 19.89 -4.50 -38.74
CA GLY A 305 18.50 -4.88 -38.53
C GLY A 305 18.21 -6.33 -38.91
N ASN A 306 17.42 -7.03 -38.09
CA ASN A 306 17.13 -8.47 -38.17
C ASN A 306 18.35 -9.40 -38.01
N THR A 307 19.52 -8.92 -37.57
CA THR A 307 20.67 -9.78 -37.24
C THR A 307 20.78 -10.02 -35.72
N PRO A 308 21.15 -11.24 -35.27
CA PRO A 308 21.51 -11.49 -33.89
C PRO A 308 22.99 -11.17 -33.65
N LEU A 309 23.28 -10.36 -32.64
CA LEU A 309 24.64 -10.02 -32.20
C LEU A 309 24.93 -10.67 -30.84
N PHE A 310 26.11 -11.24 -30.68
CA PHE A 310 26.53 -11.94 -29.46
C PHE A 310 27.81 -11.32 -28.88
N VAL A 311 27.74 -10.87 -27.63
CA VAL A 311 28.88 -10.40 -26.84
C VAL A 311 29.12 -11.37 -25.69
N ASN A 312 30.37 -11.81 -25.50
CA ASN A 312 30.75 -12.74 -24.45
C ASN A 312 32.01 -12.21 -23.76
N VAL A 313 31.89 -11.75 -22.51
CA VAL A 313 33.01 -11.12 -21.77
C VAL A 313 33.45 -11.97 -20.58
N THR A 314 34.75 -11.95 -20.25
CA THR A 314 35.26 -12.37 -18.94
C THR A 314 35.75 -11.13 -18.20
N LEU A 315 35.08 -10.78 -17.11
CA LEU A 315 35.42 -9.63 -16.29
C LEU A 315 36.62 -9.96 -15.39
N LYS A 316 37.53 -9.00 -15.20
CA LYS A 316 38.70 -9.18 -14.32
C LYS A 316 38.37 -8.73 -12.90
N PRO A 317 38.66 -9.54 -11.86
CA PRO A 317 38.40 -9.15 -10.48
C PRO A 317 39.36 -8.03 -10.03
N LEU A 318 38.80 -7.05 -9.32
CA LEU A 318 39.56 -6.09 -8.52
C LEU A 318 40.11 -6.81 -7.29
N THR A 319 41.35 -6.49 -6.91
CA THR A 319 42.07 -7.21 -5.85
C THR A 319 42.70 -6.26 -4.84
N ALA A 320 43.00 -6.80 -3.66
CA ALA A 320 43.63 -6.15 -2.52
C ALA A 320 44.71 -7.07 -1.94
N THR A 321 45.57 -6.55 -1.05
CA THR A 321 46.56 -7.35 -0.32
C THR A 321 46.16 -7.47 1.15
N VAL A 322 46.23 -8.66 1.72
CA VAL A 322 46.18 -8.85 3.18
C VAL A 322 47.49 -9.45 3.68
N LYS A 323 48.11 -8.76 4.63
CA LYS A 323 49.26 -9.25 5.40
C LYS A 323 48.76 -9.92 6.67
N VAL A 324 48.89 -11.24 6.76
CA VAL A 324 48.44 -12.02 7.93
C VAL A 324 49.63 -12.41 8.79
N LEU A 325 49.53 -12.11 10.09
CA LEU A 325 50.51 -12.38 11.13
C LEU A 325 49.85 -13.21 12.24
N SER A 326 50.60 -14.09 12.89
CA SER A 326 50.17 -14.77 14.10
C SER A 326 51.27 -14.89 15.15
N THR A 327 50.87 -14.99 16.41
CA THR A 327 51.73 -15.34 17.54
C THR A 327 51.16 -16.60 18.22
N PRO A 328 51.87 -17.74 18.21
CA PRO A 328 53.11 -18.01 17.47
C PRO A 328 52.90 -17.99 15.94
N ILE A 329 54.01 -17.87 15.19
CA ILE A 329 54.06 -17.92 13.72
C ILE A 329 53.92 -19.36 13.19
N GLY A 330 53.69 -19.51 11.89
CA GLY A 330 53.64 -20.81 11.19
C GLY A 330 52.25 -21.44 11.10
N ALA A 331 51.22 -20.75 11.58
CA ALA A 331 49.82 -21.12 11.39
C ALA A 331 49.44 -21.07 9.90
N GLU A 332 48.65 -22.06 9.48
CA GLU A 332 48.02 -22.15 8.15
C GLU A 332 46.95 -21.07 8.02
N VAL A 333 46.93 -20.37 6.89
CA VAL A 333 46.02 -19.27 6.57
C VAL A 333 44.99 -19.77 5.57
N TYR A 334 43.72 -19.75 5.96
CA TYR A 334 42.59 -20.04 5.10
C TYR A 334 41.83 -18.76 4.77
N LEU A 335 41.49 -18.58 3.49
CA LEU A 335 40.60 -17.55 2.99
C LEU A 335 39.29 -18.22 2.55
N ASP A 336 38.18 -17.87 3.19
CA ASP A 336 36.84 -18.38 2.88
C ASP A 336 36.71 -19.93 2.87
N GLY A 337 37.68 -20.62 3.47
CA GLY A 337 37.76 -22.09 3.55
C GLY A 337 38.92 -22.72 2.77
N GLU A 338 39.54 -22.02 1.82
CA GLU A 338 40.69 -22.52 1.05
C GLU A 338 42.03 -22.08 1.66
N SER A 339 43.03 -22.97 1.74
CA SER A 339 44.36 -22.57 2.22
C SER A 339 45.08 -21.72 1.18
N ILE A 340 45.55 -20.55 1.61
CA ILE A 340 46.32 -19.59 0.82
C ILE A 340 47.79 -19.51 1.25
N GLY A 341 48.19 -20.20 2.33
CA GLY A 341 49.60 -20.31 2.76
C GLY A 341 49.79 -20.31 4.28
N LYS A 342 50.91 -19.73 4.74
CA LYS A 342 51.28 -19.68 6.17
C LYS A 342 51.67 -18.29 6.66
N THR A 343 51.54 -18.09 7.96
CA THR A 343 51.97 -16.87 8.67
C THR A 343 53.47 -16.87 8.99
N PRO A 344 54.14 -15.70 8.93
CA PRO A 344 53.67 -14.43 8.38
C PRO A 344 53.65 -14.45 6.85
N GLY A 345 52.59 -13.92 6.23
CA GLY A 345 52.45 -13.91 4.77
C GLY A 345 51.68 -12.69 4.24
N ASN A 346 51.91 -12.34 2.97
CA ASN A 346 51.14 -11.36 2.22
C ASN A 346 50.38 -12.10 1.11
N PHE A 347 49.09 -11.87 0.99
CA PHE A 347 48.22 -12.59 0.06
C PHE A 347 47.38 -11.63 -0.76
N THR A 348 47.34 -11.81 -2.08
CA THR A 348 46.45 -11.06 -2.97
C THR A 348 45.09 -11.75 -2.98
N ILE A 349 44.05 -11.03 -2.59
CA ILE A 349 42.67 -11.52 -2.50
C ILE A 349 41.72 -10.60 -3.26
N PRO A 350 40.48 -11.00 -3.59
CA PRO A 350 39.50 -10.10 -4.20
C PRO A 350 39.21 -8.87 -3.31
N SER A 351 38.73 -7.78 -3.90
CA SER A 351 38.18 -6.66 -3.12
C SER A 351 36.77 -7.00 -2.65
N GLY A 352 36.56 -7.07 -1.33
CA GLY A 352 35.31 -7.55 -0.75
C GLY A 352 35.41 -7.71 0.76
N SER A 353 34.48 -8.47 1.34
CA SER A 353 34.56 -8.96 2.71
C SER A 353 34.85 -10.45 2.68
N HIS A 354 35.91 -10.87 3.35
CA HIS A 354 36.43 -12.24 3.35
C HIS A 354 36.65 -12.73 4.77
N THR A 355 36.57 -14.03 4.99
CA THR A 355 36.83 -14.69 6.28
C THR A 355 38.24 -15.26 6.27
N ILE A 356 39.11 -14.74 7.14
CA ILE A 356 40.44 -15.31 7.37
C ILE A 356 40.40 -16.19 8.61
N THR A 357 40.71 -17.48 8.43
CA THR A 357 40.87 -18.44 9.52
C THR A 357 42.34 -18.87 9.62
N LEU A 358 42.86 -18.88 10.85
CA LEU A 358 44.19 -19.32 11.20
C LEU A 358 44.12 -20.61 12.01
N HIS A 359 44.80 -21.64 11.52
CA HIS A 359 44.88 -22.96 12.15
C HIS A 359 46.33 -23.31 12.53
N LEU A 360 46.53 -23.87 13.71
CA LEU A 360 47.83 -24.38 14.16
C LEU A 360 47.64 -25.51 15.18
N ASP A 361 48.40 -26.60 15.02
CA ASP A 361 48.31 -27.78 15.90
C ASP A 361 48.45 -27.42 17.39
N GLY A 362 47.47 -27.85 18.18
CA GLY A 362 47.41 -27.57 19.62
C GLY A 362 46.85 -26.19 19.99
N TYR A 363 46.42 -25.37 19.03
CA TYR A 363 45.76 -24.08 19.26
C TYR A 363 44.29 -24.13 18.81
N LEU A 364 43.47 -23.28 19.41
CA LEU A 364 42.13 -22.97 18.92
C LEU A 364 42.25 -22.18 17.63
N ASN A 365 41.38 -22.48 16.65
CA ASN A 365 41.29 -21.69 15.42
C ASN A 365 40.95 -20.24 15.77
N TYR A 366 41.67 -19.30 15.15
CA TYR A 366 41.31 -17.89 15.16
C TYR A 366 40.65 -17.56 13.83
N THR A 367 39.44 -16.99 13.87
CA THR A 367 38.70 -16.59 12.67
C THR A 367 38.33 -15.12 12.78
N THR A 368 38.50 -14.36 11.70
CA THR A 368 38.15 -12.94 11.64
C THR A 368 37.66 -12.55 10.25
N ALA A 369 36.69 -11.64 10.19
CA ALA A 369 36.28 -11.03 8.93
C ALA A 369 37.23 -9.87 8.58
N VAL A 370 37.63 -9.79 7.31
CA VAL A 370 38.46 -8.72 6.77
C VAL A 370 37.76 -8.11 5.56
N THR A 371 37.49 -6.81 5.62
CA THR A 371 36.94 -6.05 4.48
C THR A 371 38.04 -5.20 3.87
N VAL A 372 38.22 -5.33 2.55
CA VAL A 372 39.31 -4.73 1.78
C VAL A 372 38.83 -4.08 0.48
N SER A 373 39.32 -2.87 0.25
CA SER A 373 39.06 -2.05 -0.94
C SER A 373 40.02 -2.41 -2.09
N PRO A 374 39.68 -2.15 -3.36
CA PRO A 374 40.61 -2.33 -4.48
C PRO A 374 41.95 -1.61 -4.23
N GLY A 375 43.07 -2.34 -4.35
CA GLY A 375 44.42 -1.83 -4.10
C GLY A 375 44.80 -1.60 -2.62
N GLU A 376 43.89 -1.84 -1.67
CA GLU A 376 44.18 -1.69 -0.24
C GLU A 376 45.21 -2.73 0.24
N THR A 377 46.05 -2.37 1.23
CA THR A 377 46.87 -3.34 1.98
C THR A 377 46.41 -3.38 3.44
N LYS A 378 45.71 -4.45 3.82
CA LYS A 378 45.27 -4.68 5.21
C LYS A 378 46.35 -5.44 6.00
N VAL A 379 46.34 -5.29 7.32
CA VAL A 379 47.11 -6.13 8.23
C VAL A 379 46.15 -6.83 9.21
N VAL A 380 46.23 -8.16 9.26
CA VAL A 380 45.56 -9.01 10.26
C VAL A 380 46.65 -9.57 11.18
N ASN A 381 46.45 -9.48 12.50
CA ASN A 381 47.40 -9.95 13.49
C ASN A 381 46.69 -10.71 14.61
N ALA A 382 46.94 -12.01 14.72
CA ALA A 382 46.31 -12.89 15.69
C ALA A 382 47.25 -13.31 16.81
N THR A 383 46.73 -13.49 18.02
CA THR A 383 47.40 -14.28 19.07
C THR A 383 46.60 -15.55 19.28
N LEU A 384 47.18 -16.70 18.99
CA LEU A 384 46.49 -17.98 19.02
C LEU A 384 46.45 -18.52 20.45
N ILE A 385 45.29 -19.05 20.86
CA ILE A 385 45.06 -19.53 22.22
C ILE A 385 45.30 -21.05 22.26
N PRO A 386 46.24 -21.58 23.07
CA PRO A 386 46.44 -23.02 23.19
C PRO A 386 45.18 -23.73 23.69
N ILE A 387 44.88 -24.92 23.13
CA ILE A 387 43.73 -25.72 23.56
C ILE A 387 43.90 -26.12 25.04
N PRO A 388 42.96 -25.78 25.95
CA PRO A 388 43.07 -26.12 27.36
C PRO A 388 43.22 -27.62 27.61
N ALA A 389 44.12 -27.98 28.52
CA ALA A 389 44.30 -29.34 28.99
C ALA A 389 43.30 -29.67 30.09
N LYS A 390 42.86 -30.94 30.17
CA LYS A 390 41.88 -31.43 31.13
C LYS A 390 42.53 -32.36 32.15
N LEU A 391 42.58 -31.93 33.40
CA LEU A 391 43.22 -32.64 34.51
C LEU A 391 42.15 -33.23 35.45
N SER A 392 41.99 -34.56 35.43
CA SER A 392 41.10 -35.28 36.36
C SER A 392 41.89 -35.92 37.50
N ILE A 393 41.51 -35.62 38.75
CA ILE A 393 42.24 -35.97 39.97
C ILE A 393 41.33 -36.79 40.89
N ASN A 394 41.79 -37.97 41.28
CA ASN A 394 41.11 -38.88 42.20
C ASN A 394 42.05 -39.25 43.35
N SER A 395 41.49 -39.57 44.52
CA SER A 395 42.27 -40.18 45.60
C SER A 395 41.55 -41.32 46.29
N THR A 396 42.33 -42.14 46.99
CA THR A 396 41.85 -43.19 47.91
C THR A 396 42.40 -42.87 49.31
N PRO A 397 41.55 -42.54 50.29
CA PRO A 397 40.10 -42.27 50.16
C PRO A 397 39.80 -41.00 49.34
N SER A 398 38.54 -40.85 48.91
CA SER A 398 38.01 -39.64 48.27
C SER A 398 37.75 -38.52 49.30
N GLY A 399 37.30 -37.34 48.83
CA GLY A 399 37.15 -36.14 49.66
C GLY A 399 38.49 -35.63 50.21
N ALA A 400 39.54 -35.63 49.39
CA ALA A 400 40.82 -35.00 49.69
C ALA A 400 40.90 -33.64 49.00
N SER A 401 41.35 -32.62 49.72
CA SER A 401 41.52 -31.25 49.24
C SER A 401 42.66 -31.18 48.21
N VAL A 402 42.38 -30.59 47.05
CA VAL A 402 43.31 -30.46 45.92
C VAL A 402 43.81 -29.04 45.80
N TYR A 403 45.13 -28.89 45.62
CA TYR A 403 45.82 -27.62 45.43
C TYR A 403 46.64 -27.69 44.14
N ILE A 404 46.55 -26.64 43.32
CA ILE A 404 47.31 -26.45 42.08
C ILE A 404 48.19 -25.22 42.27
N ASN A 405 49.51 -25.39 42.18
CA ASN A 405 50.52 -24.37 42.50
C ASN A 405 50.27 -23.69 43.87
N GLY A 406 49.86 -24.48 44.87
CA GLY A 406 49.51 -24.01 46.21
C GLY A 406 48.11 -23.39 46.36
N SER A 407 47.41 -23.09 45.27
CA SER A 407 46.04 -22.55 45.29
C SER A 407 45.01 -23.68 45.39
N TYR A 408 44.15 -23.67 46.40
CA TYR A 408 43.04 -24.63 46.56
C TYR A 408 42.06 -24.59 45.38
N LYS A 409 41.60 -25.76 44.91
CA LYS A 409 40.70 -25.91 43.74
C LYS A 409 39.46 -26.79 43.96
N GLY A 410 39.27 -27.37 45.17
CA GLY A 410 38.15 -28.27 45.48
C GLY A 410 38.61 -29.62 46.02
N GLU A 411 37.70 -30.60 46.10
CA GLU A 411 38.00 -31.94 46.61
C GLU A 411 37.88 -33.04 45.55
N THR A 412 38.62 -34.14 45.73
CA THR A 412 38.55 -35.33 44.86
C THR A 412 37.21 -36.09 45.00
N PRO A 413 36.60 -36.58 43.91
CA PRO A 413 37.07 -36.53 42.52
C PRO A 413 36.86 -35.16 41.88
N LEU A 414 37.95 -34.55 41.41
CA LEU A 414 37.97 -33.22 40.82
C LEU A 414 38.34 -33.32 39.33
N THR A 415 37.83 -32.42 38.50
CA THR A 415 38.33 -32.23 37.14
C THR A 415 38.44 -30.75 36.84
N LEU A 416 39.60 -30.33 36.32
CA LEU A 416 39.93 -28.94 36.02
C LEU A 416 40.32 -28.82 34.55
N ASN A 417 39.88 -27.76 33.89
CA ASN A 417 40.48 -27.32 32.64
C ASN A 417 41.57 -26.29 33.01
N LEU A 418 42.79 -26.48 32.51
CA LEU A 418 43.96 -25.65 32.79
C LEU A 418 44.64 -25.27 31.48
N THR A 419 45.32 -24.13 31.43
CA THR A 419 46.19 -23.80 30.30
C THR A 419 47.36 -24.80 30.24
N PRO A 420 47.90 -25.11 29.05
CA PRO A 420 49.10 -25.94 28.93
C PRO A 420 50.28 -25.32 29.70
N GLY A 421 51.09 -26.16 30.35
CA GLY A 421 52.15 -25.71 31.25
C GLY A 421 52.51 -26.71 32.35
N VAL A 422 53.38 -26.29 33.27
CA VAL A 422 53.87 -27.10 34.39
C VAL A 422 53.12 -26.74 35.68
N TYR A 423 52.62 -27.75 36.39
CA TYR A 423 51.83 -27.59 37.60
C TYR A 423 52.31 -28.51 38.72
N ASN A 424 52.50 -27.94 39.91
CA ASN A 424 52.64 -28.69 41.15
C ASN A 424 51.24 -28.98 41.71
N VAL A 425 50.94 -30.25 41.95
CA VAL A 425 49.64 -30.76 42.41
C VAL A 425 49.82 -31.40 43.78
N THR A 426 49.22 -30.79 44.81
CA THR A 426 49.17 -31.35 46.16
C THR A 426 47.75 -31.82 46.47
N ILE A 427 47.63 -33.02 47.04
CA ILE A 427 46.38 -33.64 47.45
C ILE A 427 46.53 -33.99 48.93
N SER A 428 45.67 -33.40 49.76
CA SER A 428 45.76 -33.43 51.21
C SER A 428 44.46 -33.91 51.85
N LYS A 429 44.54 -34.68 52.94
CA LYS A 429 43.38 -35.06 53.73
C LYS A 429 43.77 -35.20 55.21
N GLN A 430 42.92 -34.72 56.11
CA GLN A 430 43.17 -34.79 57.55
C GLN A 430 43.38 -36.26 58.00
N GLY A 431 44.48 -36.51 58.73
CA GLY A 431 44.86 -37.85 59.18
C GLY A 431 45.65 -38.69 58.16
N TYR A 432 46.12 -38.07 57.06
CA TYR A 432 46.93 -38.71 56.02
C TYR A 432 48.16 -37.87 55.65
N ASP A 433 49.17 -38.52 55.06
CA ASP A 433 50.27 -37.87 54.38
C ASP A 433 49.79 -37.13 53.11
N ASN A 434 50.37 -35.97 52.83
CA ASN A 434 50.11 -35.22 51.61
C ASN A 434 50.77 -35.90 50.40
N TYR A 435 49.99 -36.19 49.36
CA TYR A 435 50.54 -36.58 48.06
C TYR A 435 50.85 -35.34 47.24
N THR A 436 52.10 -35.15 46.84
CA THR A 436 52.54 -34.02 46.00
C THR A 436 53.27 -34.53 44.76
N THR A 437 52.95 -33.99 43.59
CA THR A 437 53.60 -34.34 42.32
C THR A 437 53.63 -33.16 41.36
N THR A 438 54.65 -33.09 40.50
CA THR A 438 54.69 -32.10 39.40
C THR A 438 54.29 -32.78 38.10
N ILE A 439 53.41 -32.13 37.33
CA ILE A 439 52.99 -32.57 36.00
C ILE A 439 53.28 -31.48 34.96
N THR A 440 53.51 -31.91 33.73
CA THR A 440 53.35 -31.05 32.54
C THR A 440 52.03 -31.41 31.88
N LEU A 441 51.31 -30.40 31.39
CA LEU A 441 50.09 -30.53 30.60
C LEU A 441 50.34 -29.97 29.20
N ASN A 442 50.17 -30.80 28.18
CA ASN A 442 50.25 -30.39 26.78
C ASN A 442 48.89 -29.87 26.27
N PRO A 443 48.83 -29.10 25.17
CA PRO A 443 47.56 -28.62 24.62
C PRO A 443 46.58 -29.76 24.31
N GLY A 444 45.33 -29.61 24.78
CA GLY A 444 44.28 -30.64 24.66
C GLY A 444 44.48 -31.92 25.47
N GLU A 445 45.54 -32.05 26.28
CA GLU A 445 45.86 -33.30 26.99
C GLU A 445 44.81 -33.65 28.06
N ASN A 446 44.31 -34.88 28.04
CA ASN A 446 43.41 -35.43 29.06
C ASN A 446 44.19 -36.18 30.16
N ARG A 447 44.85 -35.43 31.04
CA ARG A 447 45.69 -35.97 32.13
C ARG A 447 44.86 -36.55 33.27
N ARG A 448 45.30 -37.67 33.84
CA ARG A 448 44.66 -38.31 35.01
C ARG A 448 45.65 -38.55 36.14
N ILE A 449 45.30 -38.16 37.36
CA ILE A 449 46.01 -38.47 38.61
C ILE A 449 45.13 -39.38 39.48
N LYS A 450 45.75 -40.40 40.09
CA LYS A 450 45.17 -41.25 41.12
C LYS A 450 46.13 -41.34 42.31
N ALA A 451 45.83 -40.63 43.40
CA ALA A 451 46.67 -40.62 44.61
C ALA A 451 46.15 -41.60 45.66
N LYS A 452 46.98 -42.54 46.11
CA LYS A 452 46.69 -43.34 47.31
C LYS A 452 47.31 -42.63 48.51
N LEU A 453 46.49 -42.16 49.45
CA LEU A 453 46.96 -41.45 50.63
C LEU A 453 47.29 -42.46 51.74
N THR A 454 48.42 -42.27 52.42
CA THR A 454 48.86 -43.11 53.55
C THR A 454 48.31 -42.52 54.84
N HIS A 455 47.73 -43.36 55.71
CA HIS A 455 47.27 -42.92 57.03
C HIS A 455 48.47 -42.55 57.92
N LEU A 456 48.40 -41.38 58.56
CA LEU A 456 49.22 -41.09 59.72
C LEU A 456 48.74 -41.96 60.90
N THR A 457 49.67 -42.44 61.72
CA THR A 457 49.37 -43.24 62.91
C THR A 457 49.83 -42.52 64.18
N GLY A 458 49.14 -42.76 65.28
CA GLY A 458 49.53 -42.36 66.63
C GLY A 458 49.24 -43.50 67.61
N TYR A 459 49.62 -43.31 68.86
CA TYR A 459 49.41 -44.31 69.90
C TYR A 459 48.84 -43.69 71.17
N ILE A 460 48.12 -44.49 71.94
CA ILE A 460 47.76 -44.14 73.32
C ILE A 460 48.13 -45.26 74.28
N THR A 461 48.59 -44.87 75.47
CA THR A 461 48.81 -45.75 76.61
C THR A 461 47.93 -45.26 77.78
N VAL A 462 47.15 -46.15 78.41
CA VAL A 462 46.14 -45.79 79.43
C VAL A 462 46.28 -46.69 80.68
N TYR A 463 46.44 -46.07 81.84
CA TYR A 463 46.47 -46.72 83.15
C TYR A 463 45.31 -46.21 84.03
N THR A 464 44.74 -47.04 84.91
CA THR A 464 43.78 -46.58 85.93
C THR A 464 44.13 -47.00 87.35
N THR A 465 43.56 -46.28 88.31
CA THR A 465 43.56 -46.65 89.73
C THR A 465 42.12 -46.63 90.26
N PRO A 466 41.59 -47.77 90.75
CA PRO A 466 42.11 -49.13 90.59
C PRO A 466 42.19 -49.58 89.11
N GLY A 467 43.04 -50.58 88.82
CA GLY A 467 43.28 -51.12 87.48
C GLY A 467 42.17 -52.05 86.96
N ASN A 468 42.41 -52.70 85.81
CA ASN A 468 41.48 -53.64 85.15
C ASN A 468 40.13 -53.01 84.74
N ALA A 469 40.09 -51.68 84.60
CA ALA A 469 38.97 -50.97 84.00
C ALA A 469 38.98 -51.13 82.48
N THR A 470 37.81 -51.39 81.89
CA THR A 470 37.64 -51.55 80.44
C THR A 470 37.71 -50.19 79.75
N VAL A 471 38.46 -50.12 78.65
CA VAL A 471 38.71 -48.92 77.86
C VAL A 471 37.92 -49.00 76.55
N TYR A 472 37.22 -47.90 76.25
CA TYR A 472 36.48 -47.68 75.02
C TYR A 472 37.02 -46.42 74.34
N ILE A 473 37.18 -46.48 73.02
CA ILE A 473 37.60 -45.34 72.18
C ILE A 473 36.53 -45.16 71.11
N ASP A 474 35.95 -43.97 71.06
CA ASP A 474 34.79 -43.61 70.23
C ASP A 474 33.61 -44.60 70.39
N GLY A 475 33.43 -45.11 71.62
CA GLY A 475 32.40 -46.07 71.99
C GLY A 475 32.73 -47.54 71.69
N LYS A 476 33.80 -47.85 70.93
CA LYS A 476 34.24 -49.22 70.67
C LYS A 476 35.15 -49.71 71.80
N GLU A 477 34.93 -50.93 72.30
CA GLU A 477 35.84 -51.56 73.28
C GLU A 477 37.20 -51.87 72.64
N VAL A 478 38.29 -51.43 73.28
CA VAL A 478 39.67 -51.60 72.76
C VAL A 478 40.57 -52.43 73.68
N GLY A 479 40.15 -52.70 74.91
CA GLY A 479 40.89 -53.54 75.86
C GLY A 479 40.61 -53.15 77.31
N LYS A 480 41.52 -53.50 78.22
CA LYS A 480 41.47 -53.11 79.64
C LYS A 480 42.78 -52.46 80.07
N THR A 481 42.72 -51.71 81.16
CA THR A 481 43.88 -51.03 81.75
C THR A 481 44.76 -51.99 82.57
N PRO A 482 46.09 -51.95 82.42
CA PRO A 482 46.87 -51.04 81.56
C PRO A 482 46.79 -51.41 80.06
N LEU A 483 46.32 -50.44 79.25
CA LEU A 483 46.28 -50.55 77.79
C LEU A 483 47.56 -49.89 77.25
N ILE A 484 48.43 -50.64 76.59
CA ILE A 484 49.77 -50.17 76.23
C ILE A 484 49.90 -50.00 74.72
N LYS A 485 50.32 -48.81 74.28
CA LYS A 485 50.63 -48.45 72.88
C LYS A 485 49.55 -48.90 71.88
N TYR A 486 48.28 -48.65 72.21
CA TYR A 486 47.16 -48.93 71.31
C TYR A 486 47.24 -48.02 70.08
N ASN A 487 47.30 -48.61 68.88
CA ASN A 487 47.37 -47.88 67.61
C ASN A 487 46.03 -47.20 67.31
N ILE A 488 46.07 -45.89 67.09
CA ILE A 488 44.90 -45.03 66.89
C ILE A 488 45.23 -43.96 65.84
N THR A 489 44.23 -43.48 65.12
CA THR A 489 44.40 -42.33 64.22
C THR A 489 44.80 -41.07 65.00
N PRO A 490 45.67 -40.21 64.46
CA PRO A 490 45.86 -38.87 64.98
C PRO A 490 44.59 -38.03 64.78
N GLY A 491 44.18 -37.31 65.82
CA GLY A 491 42.90 -36.60 65.86
C GLY A 491 42.33 -36.47 67.27
N LYS A 492 41.09 -35.97 67.36
CA LYS A 492 40.31 -35.93 68.61
C LYS A 492 39.47 -37.20 68.72
N HIS A 493 39.62 -37.90 69.84
CA HIS A 493 38.92 -39.16 70.12
C HIS A 493 38.23 -39.08 71.48
N ARG A 494 37.09 -39.74 71.64
CA ARG A 494 36.38 -39.82 72.92
C ARG A 494 36.83 -41.08 73.68
N LEU A 495 37.57 -40.87 74.76
CA LEU A 495 38.05 -41.93 75.63
C LEU A 495 37.07 -42.12 76.79
N THR A 496 36.48 -43.31 76.84
CA THR A 496 35.55 -43.75 77.88
C THR A 496 36.17 -44.91 78.65
N ILE A 497 36.18 -44.87 79.98
CA ILE A 497 36.74 -45.92 80.83
C ILE A 497 35.73 -46.34 81.90
N LYS A 498 35.50 -47.65 82.00
CA LYS A 498 34.44 -48.27 82.83
C LYS A 498 35.01 -49.31 83.78
N LEU A 499 34.62 -49.22 85.06
CA LEU A 499 34.86 -50.26 86.06
C LEU A 499 33.60 -50.39 86.94
N ASN A 500 33.18 -51.63 87.21
CA ASN A 500 31.91 -51.86 87.90
C ASN A 500 31.92 -51.26 89.33
N GLY A 501 30.87 -50.53 89.69
CA GLY A 501 30.75 -49.76 90.93
C GLY A 501 31.40 -48.36 90.90
N TYR A 502 32.10 -47.99 89.83
CA TYR A 502 32.75 -46.69 89.68
C TYR A 502 32.09 -45.83 88.60
N LYS A 503 32.26 -44.52 88.72
CA LYS A 503 31.81 -43.51 87.78
C LYS A 503 32.63 -43.63 86.50
N GLU A 504 31.93 -43.70 85.38
CA GLU A 504 32.50 -43.65 84.04
C GLU A 504 33.38 -42.39 83.89
N TYR A 505 34.65 -42.61 83.52
CA TYR A 505 35.52 -41.52 83.07
C TYR A 505 35.28 -41.36 81.57
N ASP A 506 34.91 -40.15 81.15
CA ASP A 506 34.58 -39.84 79.76
C ASP A 506 35.17 -38.47 79.43
N LYS A 507 36.14 -38.44 78.50
CA LYS A 507 36.77 -37.22 78.02
C LYS A 507 37.20 -37.34 76.56
N ASN A 508 37.17 -36.21 75.86
CA ASN A 508 37.86 -36.07 74.60
C ASN A 508 39.38 -35.92 74.84
N ILE A 509 40.15 -36.79 74.21
CA ILE A 509 41.61 -36.77 74.11
C ILE A 509 42.01 -36.26 72.71
N THR A 510 43.26 -35.83 72.55
CA THR A 510 43.85 -35.54 71.22
C THR A 510 45.13 -36.35 71.07
N ILE A 511 45.29 -37.04 69.94
CA ILE A 511 46.48 -37.81 69.59
C ILE A 511 47.18 -37.13 68.42
N ASN A 512 48.49 -36.91 68.55
CA ASN A 512 49.34 -36.39 67.48
C ASN A 512 50.01 -37.56 66.72
N PRO A 513 50.44 -37.36 65.46
CA PRO A 513 51.17 -38.38 64.71
C PRO A 513 52.45 -38.82 65.42
N GLY A 514 52.71 -40.13 65.47
CA GLY A 514 53.91 -40.73 66.06
C GLY A 514 54.01 -40.74 67.59
N GLU A 515 53.25 -39.90 68.30
CA GLU A 515 53.30 -39.80 69.76
C GLU A 515 52.63 -41.00 70.48
N ASN A 516 53.02 -41.22 71.74
CA ASN A 516 52.42 -42.21 72.64
C ASN A 516 52.33 -41.67 74.10
N PRO A 517 51.51 -40.64 74.37
CA PRO A 517 51.39 -40.09 75.72
C PRO A 517 50.75 -41.10 76.69
N PRO A 518 51.33 -41.35 77.89
CA PRO A 518 50.70 -42.16 78.92
C PRO A 518 49.66 -41.34 79.69
N LEU A 519 48.43 -41.84 79.76
CA LEU A 519 47.31 -41.22 80.47
C LEU A 519 46.95 -42.05 81.71
N ASN A 520 47.01 -41.41 82.89
CA ASN A 520 46.70 -42.02 84.18
C ASN A 520 45.34 -41.53 84.69
N VAL A 521 44.43 -42.43 85.07
CA VAL A 521 43.04 -42.11 85.44
C VAL A 521 42.60 -42.75 86.76
N THR A 522 42.31 -41.94 87.78
CA THR A 522 41.71 -42.42 89.03
C THR A 522 40.18 -42.45 88.93
N LEU A 523 39.56 -43.58 89.27
CA LEU A 523 38.10 -43.79 89.19
C LEU A 523 37.44 -43.60 90.56
N THR A 524 36.23 -43.03 90.59
CA THR A 524 35.51 -42.65 91.84
C THR A 524 34.20 -43.43 91.98
N LYS A 525 33.77 -43.76 93.21
CA LYS A 525 32.58 -44.62 93.45
C LYS A 525 31.26 -43.84 93.28
N VAL A 526 30.18 -44.50 92.83
CA VAL A 526 28.89 -43.83 92.53
C VAL A 526 27.89 -43.94 93.68
N SER A 527 27.20 -42.84 93.99
CA SER A 527 25.94 -42.77 94.75
C SER A 527 24.85 -42.20 93.84
N GLY A 528 23.58 -42.61 93.98
CA GLY A 528 22.61 -42.51 92.87
C GLY A 528 21.17 -42.10 93.18
N LYS A 529 20.31 -42.38 92.20
CA LYS A 529 18.88 -42.01 92.00
C LYS A 529 18.61 -40.57 91.53
N GLY A 530 18.05 -40.50 90.31
CA GLY A 530 17.28 -39.37 89.78
C GLY A 530 15.94 -39.89 89.23
N GLY A 531 14.94 -39.02 89.10
CA GLY A 531 13.57 -39.35 88.67
C GLY A 531 13.34 -39.28 87.15
N ILE A 532 12.09 -39.47 86.75
CA ILE A 532 11.61 -39.55 85.36
C ILE A 532 10.50 -38.49 85.16
N LEU A 533 10.39 -37.90 83.96
CA LEU A 533 9.16 -37.70 83.13
C LEU A 533 9.20 -36.42 82.25
N ASP A 534 8.40 -36.43 81.17
CA ASP A 534 7.91 -35.29 80.35
C ASP A 534 8.88 -34.53 79.43
N THR A 535 8.43 -33.84 78.36
CA THR A 535 7.05 -33.52 77.89
C THR A 535 6.91 -33.52 76.34
N LEU A 536 5.67 -33.58 75.83
CA LEU A 536 5.30 -33.19 74.45
C LEU A 536 5.08 -31.67 74.31
N LYS A 537 5.12 -31.11 73.07
CA LYS A 537 4.18 -30.07 72.54
C LYS A 537 4.46 -29.64 71.08
N GLY A 538 3.44 -29.10 70.40
CA GLY A 538 3.49 -28.50 69.04
C GLY A 538 2.36 -28.99 68.11
N LEU A 539 1.10 -28.58 68.29
CA LEU A 539 0.40 -27.47 67.60
C LEU A 539 0.26 -27.66 66.06
N LEU A 540 -0.93 -27.67 65.39
CA LEU A 540 -2.14 -26.82 65.40
C LEU A 540 -1.87 -25.32 65.09
N LYS A 541 -2.67 -24.55 64.32
CA LYS A 541 -3.79 -24.80 63.37
C LYS A 541 -4.07 -23.44 62.66
N ILE A 542 -4.62 -23.38 61.44
CA ILE A 542 -5.15 -22.13 60.84
C ILE A 542 -6.49 -22.39 60.12
N ILE A 543 -7.49 -21.53 60.34
CA ILE A 543 -8.77 -21.42 59.59
C ILE A 543 -9.22 -19.94 59.57
N GLY A 544 -9.70 -19.46 58.42
CA GLY A 544 -10.49 -18.23 58.19
C GLY A 544 -10.96 -18.22 56.72
N LEU A 545 -12.25 -18.16 56.37
CA LEU A 545 -13.22 -17.04 56.47
C LEU A 545 -12.78 -15.84 55.59
N ILE A 546 -13.60 -15.16 54.79
CA ILE A 546 -15.05 -15.22 54.47
C ILE A 546 -15.21 -14.74 52.99
N ILE A 547 -16.13 -15.18 52.11
CA ILE A 547 -17.49 -15.77 52.20
C ILE A 547 -18.64 -14.72 52.31
N ILE A 548 -18.58 -13.63 51.51
CA ILE A 548 -19.72 -12.72 51.22
C ILE A 548 -19.72 -12.36 49.73
N ALA A 549 -20.64 -12.93 48.93
CA ALA A 549 -20.81 -12.59 47.51
C ALA A 549 -22.21 -12.87 46.90
N ILE A 550 -23.15 -13.47 47.66
CA ILE A 550 -24.38 -14.08 47.10
C ILE A 550 -25.65 -13.29 47.53
N ILE A 551 -25.55 -11.97 47.74
CA ILE A 551 -26.69 -11.11 48.14
C ILE A 551 -26.77 -9.79 47.32
N ILE A 552 -26.41 -9.82 46.03
CA ILE A 552 -26.72 -8.72 45.09
C ILE A 552 -27.22 -9.26 43.73
N LEU A 553 -28.17 -10.21 43.76
CA LEU A 553 -28.82 -10.75 42.55
C LEU A 553 -30.35 -10.56 42.51
N ILE A 554 -30.95 -10.02 43.58
CA ILE A 554 -32.41 -9.92 43.76
C ILE A 554 -32.83 -8.47 44.04
N PHE A 555 -32.80 -7.59 43.03
CA PHE A 555 -33.55 -6.31 43.11
C PHE A 555 -33.92 -5.64 41.77
N VAL A 556 -33.18 -5.84 40.67
CA VAL A 556 -33.29 -5.00 39.45
C VAL A 556 -34.22 -5.55 38.35
N ILE A 557 -35.31 -6.25 38.72
CA ILE A 557 -36.38 -6.65 37.78
C ILE A 557 -37.76 -6.29 38.33
N ARG A 558 -38.05 -4.99 38.49
CA ARG A 558 -39.40 -4.51 38.84
C ARG A 558 -39.82 -3.13 38.29
N ALA A 559 -39.33 -2.76 37.11
CA ALA A 559 -39.86 -1.64 36.32
C ALA A 559 -40.05 -2.06 34.84
N GLY A 560 -41.21 -1.73 34.25
CA GLY A 560 -41.45 -1.87 32.81
C GLY A 560 -42.40 -2.98 32.33
N SER A 561 -43.09 -3.73 33.20
CA SER A 561 -44.00 -4.83 32.79
C SER A 561 -45.51 -4.53 32.89
N THR A 562 -45.91 -3.27 33.05
CA THR A 562 -47.30 -2.87 33.34
C THR A 562 -48.20 -2.71 32.10
N GLY A 563 -47.64 -2.62 30.89
CA GLY A 563 -48.43 -2.50 29.65
C GLY A 563 -48.97 -3.85 29.13
N TYR A 564 -48.14 -4.89 29.13
CA TYR A 564 -48.40 -6.14 28.38
C TYR A 564 -49.60 -6.95 28.90
N ALA A 565 -49.94 -6.81 30.17
CA ALA A 565 -51.07 -7.51 30.80
C ALA A 565 -52.46 -7.00 30.36
N LYS A 566 -52.55 -5.82 29.71
CA LYS A 566 -53.81 -5.20 29.27
C LYS A 566 -54.14 -5.40 27.78
N LEU A 567 -53.35 -6.22 27.07
CA LEU A 567 -53.52 -6.47 25.64
C LEU A 567 -54.43 -7.69 25.40
N SER A 568 -55.20 -7.68 24.31
CA SER A 568 -55.90 -8.88 23.81
C SER A 568 -54.91 -9.88 23.21
N GLU A 569 -55.23 -11.18 23.22
CA GLU A 569 -54.33 -12.22 22.69
C GLU A 569 -53.96 -11.99 21.22
N ALA A 570 -54.91 -11.56 20.38
CA ALA A 570 -54.62 -11.21 18.98
C ALA A 570 -53.56 -10.10 18.86
N LYS A 571 -53.56 -9.11 19.77
CA LYS A 571 -52.57 -8.04 19.79
C LYS A 571 -51.22 -8.51 20.37
N LYS A 572 -51.22 -9.31 21.44
CA LYS A 572 -50.00 -9.94 21.98
C LYS A 572 -49.29 -10.78 20.91
N ARG A 573 -50.05 -11.59 20.18
CA ARG A 573 -49.59 -12.40 19.05
C ARG A 573 -48.98 -11.54 17.95
N SER A 574 -49.70 -10.51 17.49
CA SER A 574 -49.19 -9.61 16.44
C SER A 574 -47.91 -8.88 16.87
N GLU A 575 -47.81 -8.42 18.12
CA GLU A 575 -46.58 -7.81 18.66
C GLU A 575 -45.41 -8.81 18.69
N ALA A 576 -45.65 -10.08 19.02
CA ALA A 576 -44.64 -11.14 19.01
C ALA A 576 -44.22 -11.56 17.58
N GLU A 577 -45.16 -11.69 16.65
CA GLU A 577 -44.90 -11.98 15.22
C GLU A 577 -44.05 -10.86 14.58
N ASN A 578 -44.40 -9.59 14.84
CA ASN A 578 -43.62 -8.43 14.40
C ASN A 578 -42.24 -8.36 15.06
N ALA A 579 -42.09 -8.81 16.32
CA ALA A 579 -40.79 -8.87 16.99
C ALA A 579 -39.86 -9.91 16.35
N VAL A 580 -40.36 -11.12 16.09
CA VAL A 580 -39.60 -12.18 15.39
C VAL A 580 -39.25 -11.76 13.96
N LYS A 581 -40.18 -11.13 13.24
CA LYS A 581 -39.92 -10.58 11.90
C LYS A 581 -38.75 -9.60 11.93
N LEU A 582 -38.80 -8.59 12.79
CA LEU A 582 -37.74 -7.58 12.89
C LEU A 582 -36.39 -8.18 13.31
N MET A 583 -36.38 -9.17 14.21
CA MET A 583 -35.15 -9.88 14.58
C MET A 583 -34.55 -10.63 13.38
N ARG A 584 -35.37 -11.25 12.53
CA ARG A 584 -34.88 -11.91 11.31
C ARG A 584 -34.34 -10.93 10.26
N GLU A 585 -34.99 -9.78 10.10
CA GLU A 585 -34.53 -8.70 9.21
C GLU A 585 -33.18 -8.13 9.70
N ILE A 586 -33.08 -7.77 10.99
CA ILE A 586 -31.83 -7.28 11.59
C ILE A 586 -30.68 -8.30 11.51
N LEU A 587 -30.94 -9.59 11.74
CA LEU A 587 -29.89 -10.62 11.62
C LEU A 587 -29.39 -10.73 10.18
N ARG A 588 -30.29 -10.72 9.20
CA ARG A 588 -29.92 -10.81 7.78
C ARG A 588 -29.06 -9.64 7.34
N ASP A 589 -29.46 -8.42 7.70
CA ASP A 589 -28.71 -7.20 7.33
C ASP A 589 -27.33 -7.17 7.98
N LEU A 590 -27.22 -7.66 9.22
CA LEU A 590 -25.96 -7.83 9.96
C LEU A 590 -25.06 -8.90 9.34
N GLU A 591 -25.60 -10.06 8.93
CA GLU A 591 -24.82 -11.12 8.28
C GLU A 591 -24.24 -10.64 6.93
N ILE A 592 -25.05 -9.96 6.11
CA ILE A 592 -24.61 -9.33 4.85
C ILE A 592 -23.49 -8.29 5.10
N GLU A 593 -23.59 -7.50 6.17
CA GLU A 593 -22.57 -6.50 6.50
C GLU A 593 -21.25 -7.14 6.99
N LEU A 594 -21.32 -8.24 7.73
CA LEU A 594 -20.14 -8.99 8.20
C LEU A 594 -19.43 -9.74 7.07
N GLU A 595 -20.19 -10.26 6.08
CA GLU A 595 -19.62 -10.78 4.83
C GLU A 595 -18.91 -9.67 4.05
N ARG A 596 -19.55 -8.51 3.86
CA ARG A 596 -18.97 -7.36 3.17
C ARG A 596 -17.68 -6.84 3.83
N LEU A 597 -17.59 -6.89 5.16
CA LEU A 597 -16.41 -6.51 5.93
C LEU A 597 -15.28 -7.56 5.92
N ASN A 598 -15.52 -8.77 5.37
CA ASN A 598 -14.64 -9.93 5.51
C ASN A 598 -14.35 -10.27 6.99
N LEU A 599 -15.43 -10.27 7.80
CA LEU A 599 -15.44 -10.56 9.23
C LEU A 599 -16.36 -11.74 9.60
N ALA A 600 -17.11 -12.31 8.65
CA ALA A 600 -18.04 -13.40 8.89
C ALA A 600 -17.37 -14.70 9.41
N ASP A 601 -16.07 -14.85 9.18
CA ASP A 601 -15.20 -15.96 9.60
C ASP A 601 -14.43 -15.71 10.91
N ASP A 602 -14.44 -14.48 11.45
CA ASP A 602 -13.77 -14.15 12.72
C ASP A 602 -14.44 -14.90 13.89
N GLU A 603 -13.63 -15.59 14.70
CA GLU A 603 -14.09 -16.43 15.81
C GLU A 603 -14.99 -15.65 16.78
N SER A 604 -14.61 -14.42 17.12
CA SER A 604 -15.34 -13.55 18.05
C SER A 604 -16.60 -12.90 17.43
N VAL A 605 -16.72 -12.94 16.10
CA VAL A 605 -17.96 -12.64 15.36
C VAL A 605 -18.87 -13.85 15.38
N GLN A 606 -18.39 -15.05 15.04
CA GLN A 606 -19.18 -16.28 15.04
C GLN A 606 -19.76 -16.56 16.43
N ASP A 607 -18.97 -16.39 17.48
CA ASP A 607 -19.40 -16.52 18.87
C ASP A 607 -20.57 -15.56 19.22
N SER A 608 -20.54 -14.35 18.65
CA SER A 608 -21.61 -13.36 18.78
C SER A 608 -22.84 -13.71 17.93
N LEU A 609 -22.64 -14.13 16.68
CA LEU A 609 -23.70 -14.63 15.79
C LEU A 609 -24.39 -15.87 16.38
N ILE A 610 -23.68 -16.78 17.05
CA ILE A 610 -24.25 -17.93 17.75
C ILE A 610 -25.22 -17.47 18.84
N ARG A 611 -24.88 -16.47 19.65
CA ARG A 611 -25.80 -15.92 20.68
C ARG A 611 -27.02 -15.24 20.05
N ILE A 612 -26.83 -14.47 18.97
CA ILE A 612 -27.90 -13.77 18.24
C ILE A 612 -28.85 -14.77 17.54
N ARG A 613 -28.31 -15.76 16.81
CA ARG A 613 -29.07 -16.83 16.12
C ARG A 613 -29.85 -17.70 17.12
N ASN A 614 -29.25 -18.07 18.26
CA ASN A 614 -29.97 -18.80 19.31
C ASN A 614 -31.15 -17.98 19.86
N ALA A 615 -30.95 -16.69 20.15
CA ALA A 615 -32.04 -15.82 20.63
C ALA A 615 -33.20 -15.68 19.64
N LEU A 616 -32.93 -15.68 18.32
CA LEU A 616 -33.96 -15.74 17.28
C LEU A 616 -34.66 -17.10 17.24
N ARG A 617 -33.91 -18.21 17.18
CA ARG A 617 -34.45 -19.57 17.14
C ARG A 617 -35.37 -19.85 18.33
N ASP A 618 -34.97 -19.43 19.53
CA ASP A 618 -35.71 -19.69 20.75
C ASP A 618 -36.97 -18.82 20.83
N ALA A 619 -36.97 -17.62 20.23
CA ALA A 619 -38.15 -16.79 20.03
C ALA A 619 -39.13 -17.39 19.01
N GLU A 620 -38.63 -17.90 17.87
CA GLU A 620 -39.47 -18.64 16.91
C GLU A 620 -40.09 -19.89 17.55
N ALA A 621 -39.32 -20.63 18.34
CA ALA A 621 -39.81 -21.82 19.04
C ALA A 621 -40.86 -21.48 20.11
N ALA A 622 -40.74 -20.34 20.81
CA ALA A 622 -41.77 -19.85 21.71
C ALA A 622 -43.07 -19.48 20.98
N LEU A 623 -42.95 -18.79 19.83
CA LEU A 623 -44.09 -18.38 19.03
C LEU A 623 -44.87 -19.58 18.47
N ARG A 624 -44.17 -20.67 18.06
CA ARG A 624 -44.79 -21.96 17.67
C ARG A 624 -45.55 -22.64 18.82
N ARG A 625 -45.24 -22.33 20.08
CA ARG A 625 -45.94 -22.82 21.28
C ARG A 625 -47.05 -21.87 21.77
N ASN A 626 -47.37 -20.82 21.01
CA ASN A 626 -48.27 -19.73 21.40
C ASN A 626 -47.81 -18.93 22.65
N ASP A 627 -46.50 -18.96 22.98
CA ASP A 627 -45.92 -18.05 23.96
C ASP A 627 -45.49 -16.74 23.28
N TYR A 628 -46.33 -15.73 23.42
CA TYR A 628 -46.10 -14.39 22.85
C TYR A 628 -45.22 -13.49 23.73
N ARG A 629 -44.95 -13.87 25.00
CA ARG A 629 -44.19 -13.05 25.95
C ARG A 629 -42.68 -13.28 25.84
N THR A 630 -42.26 -14.52 25.60
CA THR A 630 -40.84 -14.87 25.44
C THR A 630 -40.19 -14.17 24.23
N PRO A 631 -40.79 -14.10 23.02
CA PRO A 631 -40.22 -13.37 21.89
C PRO A 631 -39.91 -11.89 22.18
N LEU A 632 -40.79 -11.19 22.90
CA LEU A 632 -40.57 -9.79 23.28
C LEU A 632 -39.48 -9.62 24.34
N THR A 633 -39.23 -10.65 25.15
CA THR A 633 -38.16 -10.68 26.14
C THR A 633 -36.82 -10.97 25.47
N LEU A 634 -36.78 -11.97 24.59
CA LEU A 634 -35.60 -12.33 23.79
C LEU A 634 -35.21 -11.23 22.80
N LYS A 635 -36.17 -10.49 22.21
CA LYS A 635 -35.91 -9.32 21.36
C LYS A 635 -35.00 -8.30 22.04
N LYS A 636 -35.14 -8.06 23.36
CA LYS A 636 -34.24 -7.14 24.08
C LYS A 636 -32.81 -7.66 24.12
N ARG A 637 -32.61 -8.92 24.52
CA ARG A 637 -31.28 -9.55 24.55
C ARG A 637 -30.64 -9.60 23.16
N PHE A 638 -31.42 -9.98 22.14
CA PHE A 638 -31.01 -9.98 20.74
C PHE A 638 -30.52 -8.60 20.30
N ILE A 639 -31.29 -7.53 20.57
CA ILE A 639 -30.89 -6.16 20.24
C ILE A 639 -29.60 -5.78 20.96
N THR A 640 -29.44 -6.07 22.25
CA THR A 640 -28.20 -5.77 22.99
C THR A 640 -26.97 -6.52 22.44
N GLU A 641 -27.10 -7.78 22.03
CA GLU A 641 -26.00 -8.55 21.41
C GLU A 641 -25.67 -7.98 20.00
N VAL A 642 -26.67 -7.57 19.22
CA VAL A 642 -26.50 -6.91 17.91
C VAL A 642 -25.90 -5.52 18.03
N GLU A 643 -26.31 -4.71 19.00
CA GLU A 643 -25.77 -3.38 19.30
C GLU A 643 -24.32 -3.48 19.79
N SER A 644 -24.03 -4.47 20.64
CA SER A 644 -22.67 -4.80 21.06
C SER A 644 -21.78 -5.13 19.86
N LEU A 645 -22.19 -6.06 18.99
CA LEU A 645 -21.43 -6.42 17.80
C LEU A 645 -21.30 -5.24 16.81
N ASN A 646 -22.37 -4.47 16.58
CA ASN A 646 -22.32 -3.27 15.76
C ASN A 646 -21.33 -2.22 16.30
N SER A 647 -21.27 -2.03 17.63
CA SER A 647 -20.31 -1.11 18.24
C SER A 647 -18.87 -1.55 18.02
N ARG A 648 -18.60 -2.88 18.08
CA ARG A 648 -17.29 -3.48 17.80
C ARG A 648 -16.89 -3.32 16.33
N ILE A 649 -17.79 -3.58 15.37
CA ILE A 649 -17.46 -3.51 13.93
C ILE A 649 -17.53 -2.09 13.34
N LYS A 650 -18.08 -1.10 14.05
CA LYS A 650 -18.22 0.29 13.57
C LYS A 650 -16.92 0.93 13.03
N PRO A 651 -15.74 0.80 13.66
CA PRO A 651 -14.49 1.41 13.15
C PRO A 651 -14.09 0.89 11.76
N TYR A 652 -14.33 -0.41 11.52
CA TYR A 652 -13.97 -1.11 10.29
C TYR A 652 -14.80 -0.66 9.08
N LYS A 653 -16.03 -0.15 9.32
CA LYS A 653 -16.89 0.40 8.26
C LYS A 653 -16.22 1.61 7.58
N LYS A 654 -15.63 2.52 8.37
CA LYS A 654 -14.96 3.73 7.84
C LYS A 654 -13.68 3.41 7.07
N SER A 655 -12.87 2.46 7.54
CA SER A 655 -11.69 1.99 6.77
C SER A 655 -12.06 1.06 5.61
N MET A 656 -13.25 0.45 5.61
CA MET A 656 -13.80 -0.26 4.44
C MET A 656 -14.18 0.71 3.32
N GLU A 657 -14.68 1.91 3.62
CA GLU A 657 -15.08 2.91 2.61
C GLU A 657 -13.89 3.50 1.82
N LYS A 658 -12.68 3.54 2.39
CA LYS A 658 -11.49 4.05 1.70
C LYS A 658 -10.96 3.03 0.67
N ASP A 659 -10.86 3.45 -0.59
CA ASP A 659 -10.31 2.66 -1.69
C ASP A 659 -8.78 2.59 -1.58
N LEU A 660 -8.24 1.41 -1.23
CA LEU A 660 -6.82 1.27 -0.96
C LEU A 660 -5.97 1.63 -2.19
N THR A 661 -6.47 1.40 -3.41
CA THR A 661 -5.76 1.71 -4.66
C THR A 661 -5.60 3.21 -4.95
N LYS A 662 -6.26 4.07 -4.16
CA LYS A 662 -6.16 5.54 -4.25
C LYS A 662 -5.62 6.19 -2.96
N HIS A 663 -5.58 5.41 -1.87
CA HIS A 663 -5.18 5.86 -0.55
C HIS A 663 -3.86 5.27 -0.08
N ALA A 664 -3.32 4.22 -0.72
CA ALA A 664 -2.00 3.68 -0.37
C ALA A 664 -1.22 3.19 -1.59
N VAL A 665 0.10 3.33 -1.50
CA VAL A 665 1.07 2.71 -2.41
C VAL A 665 2.22 2.13 -1.60
N GLY A 666 2.82 1.05 -2.09
CA GLY A 666 4.11 0.57 -1.63
C GLY A 666 5.02 0.34 -2.82
N ARG A 667 6.30 0.70 -2.69
CA ARG A 667 7.32 0.56 -3.73
C ARG A 667 8.67 0.25 -3.09
N THR A 668 9.40 -0.68 -3.69
CA THR A 668 10.78 -1.05 -3.31
C THR A 668 11.71 -0.87 -4.50
N TYR A 669 13.00 -0.70 -4.25
CA TYR A 669 14.03 -0.58 -5.26
C TYR A 669 15.37 -1.12 -4.73
N LEU A 670 16.05 -1.90 -5.58
CA LEU A 670 17.32 -2.58 -5.28
C LEU A 670 18.45 -1.64 -4.83
N GLY A 671 18.44 -0.38 -5.32
CA GLY A 671 19.47 0.61 -5.03
C GLY A 671 20.84 0.16 -5.53
N ARG A 672 21.80 -0.07 -4.63
CA ARG A 672 23.18 -0.49 -4.96
C ARG A 672 23.62 -1.81 -4.30
N ARG A 673 22.65 -2.57 -3.75
CA ARG A 673 22.87 -3.94 -3.26
C ARG A 673 22.81 -4.94 -4.44
N GLU A 674 23.23 -6.17 -4.18
CA GLU A 674 23.16 -7.26 -5.18
C GLU A 674 21.81 -7.99 -5.16
N ASN A 675 21.17 -8.06 -3.98
CA ASN A 675 19.80 -8.54 -3.78
C ASN A 675 18.94 -7.43 -3.15
N ASN A 676 17.62 -7.59 -3.23
CA ASN A 676 16.67 -6.77 -2.49
C ASN A 676 16.20 -7.54 -1.27
N GLU A 677 16.79 -7.24 -0.12
CA GLU A 677 16.52 -7.88 1.18
C GLU A 677 15.36 -7.18 1.91
N ASP A 678 14.94 -6.01 1.44
CA ASP A 678 13.69 -5.32 1.78
C ASP A 678 12.41 -6.10 1.37
N ALA A 679 11.42 -6.13 2.25
CA ALA A 679 10.05 -6.59 1.99
C ALA A 679 8.99 -5.58 2.50
N TYR A 680 7.81 -5.55 1.87
CA TYR A 680 6.71 -4.68 2.30
C TYR A 680 5.32 -5.30 2.04
N THR A 681 4.28 -4.75 2.68
CA THR A 681 2.87 -5.04 2.38
C THR A 681 2.01 -3.78 2.47
N VAL A 682 0.97 -3.71 1.61
CA VAL A 682 -0.07 -2.68 1.57
C VAL A 682 -1.39 -3.39 1.29
N GLU A 683 -2.11 -3.78 2.34
CA GLU A 683 -3.23 -4.73 2.25
C GLU A 683 -4.43 -4.33 3.11
N LYS A 684 -5.59 -4.96 2.85
CA LYS A 684 -6.86 -4.68 3.52
C LYS A 684 -7.47 -5.96 4.10
N ILE A 685 -7.27 -6.18 5.40
CA ILE A 685 -7.56 -7.43 6.10
C ILE A 685 -8.68 -7.21 7.12
N GLY A 686 -9.86 -7.80 6.88
CA GLY A 686 -11.02 -7.69 7.78
C GLY A 686 -11.49 -6.26 8.03
N GLY A 687 -11.30 -5.34 7.08
CA GLY A 687 -11.57 -3.91 7.23
C GLY A 687 -10.48 -3.11 7.95
N ASN A 688 -9.41 -3.74 8.44
CA ASN A 688 -8.16 -3.06 8.80
C ASN A 688 -7.37 -2.74 7.52
N ILE A 689 -6.59 -1.65 7.51
CA ILE A 689 -5.53 -1.43 6.50
C ILE A 689 -4.21 -1.79 7.16
N LEU A 690 -3.46 -2.70 6.54
CA LEU A 690 -2.13 -3.13 6.95
C LEU A 690 -1.08 -2.46 6.05
N LEU A 691 -0.10 -1.82 6.67
CA LEU A 691 1.08 -1.23 6.05
C LEU A 691 2.29 -1.80 6.80
N ALA A 692 3.30 -2.31 6.12
CA ALA A 692 4.57 -2.63 6.77
C ALA A 692 5.76 -2.59 5.80
N VAL A 693 6.94 -2.34 6.35
CA VAL A 693 8.25 -2.47 5.73
C VAL A 693 9.12 -3.29 6.69
N ALA A 694 9.91 -4.22 6.15
CA ALA A 694 10.86 -5.05 6.87
C ALA A 694 12.17 -5.07 6.07
N ASP A 695 13.25 -4.66 6.70
CA ASP A 695 14.57 -4.47 6.11
C ASP A 695 15.46 -5.65 6.52
N GLY A 696 15.87 -6.46 5.53
CA GLY A 696 16.49 -7.76 5.75
C GLY A 696 18.00 -7.67 5.99
N MET A 697 18.53 -8.49 6.91
CA MET A 697 19.96 -8.55 7.20
C MET A 697 20.45 -10.01 7.36
N GLY A 698 21.58 -10.35 6.75
CA GLY A 698 22.19 -11.66 6.94
C GLY A 698 23.40 -11.91 6.03
N GLY A 699 23.74 -13.19 5.87
CA GLY A 699 24.67 -13.68 4.86
C GLY A 699 24.00 -13.89 3.49
N HIS A 700 24.56 -14.80 2.68
CA HIS A 700 24.06 -15.13 1.34
C HIS A 700 22.56 -15.51 1.35
N LEU A 701 21.72 -14.69 0.70
CA LEU A 701 20.28 -14.97 0.48
C LEU A 701 19.52 -15.29 1.78
N ALA A 702 19.82 -14.51 2.82
CA ALA A 702 19.31 -14.69 4.17
C ALA A 702 18.36 -13.54 4.59
N GLY A 703 18.66 -12.29 4.23
CA GLY A 703 17.89 -11.12 4.62
C GLY A 703 16.48 -11.08 4.00
N GLU A 704 16.34 -11.42 2.71
CA GLU A 704 15.05 -11.44 2.01
C GLU A 704 14.14 -12.57 2.49
N VAL A 705 14.73 -13.65 3.02
CA VAL A 705 13.99 -14.74 3.66
C VAL A 705 13.46 -14.27 5.02
N ALA A 706 14.26 -13.55 5.81
CA ALA A 706 13.86 -13.02 7.10
C ALA A 706 12.77 -11.94 6.98
N SER A 707 12.99 -10.91 6.16
CA SER A 707 12.05 -9.78 5.99
C SER A 707 10.69 -10.25 5.47
N LYS A 708 10.68 -11.12 4.45
CA LYS A 708 9.45 -11.74 3.96
C LYS A 708 8.75 -12.57 5.03
N THR A 709 9.49 -13.35 5.82
CA THR A 709 8.92 -14.16 6.92
C THR A 709 8.25 -13.27 7.99
N ALA A 710 8.79 -12.09 8.28
CA ALA A 710 8.16 -11.12 9.17
C ALA A 710 6.86 -10.55 8.58
N ILE A 711 6.87 -10.14 7.31
CA ILE A 711 5.69 -9.61 6.60
C ILE A 711 4.57 -10.67 6.52
N ASP A 712 4.87 -11.89 6.07
CA ASP A 712 3.88 -12.95 5.93
C ASP A 712 3.33 -13.41 7.30
N THR A 713 4.15 -13.44 8.34
CA THR A 713 3.69 -13.75 9.72
C THR A 713 2.77 -12.66 10.28
N LEU A 714 3.07 -11.39 10.02
CA LEU A 714 2.20 -10.27 10.40
C LEU A 714 0.83 -10.36 9.70
N ARG A 715 0.82 -10.75 8.41
CA ARG A 715 -0.42 -11.01 7.64
C ARG A 715 -1.20 -12.19 8.23
N GLU A 716 -0.55 -13.32 8.51
CA GLU A 716 -1.17 -14.49 9.14
C GLU A 716 -1.82 -14.18 10.50
N ILE A 717 -1.18 -13.36 11.33
CA ILE A 717 -1.67 -13.02 12.68
C ILE A 717 -2.84 -12.03 12.58
N LEU A 718 -2.77 -10.99 11.73
CA LEU A 718 -3.88 -10.07 11.51
C LEU A 718 -5.09 -10.74 10.83
N GLN A 719 -4.86 -11.68 9.89
CA GLN A 719 -5.93 -12.45 9.25
C GLN A 719 -6.65 -13.40 10.22
N ARG A 720 -5.97 -13.89 11.26
CA ARG A 720 -6.57 -14.70 12.33
C ARG A 720 -7.25 -13.85 13.42
N LYS A 721 -6.64 -12.72 13.80
CA LYS A 721 -7.11 -11.83 14.89
C LYS A 721 -7.75 -10.54 14.37
N LYS A 722 -8.59 -10.61 13.33
CA LYS A 722 -9.15 -9.43 12.62
C LYS A 722 -9.81 -8.42 13.57
N LEU A 723 -10.56 -8.91 14.58
CA LEU A 723 -11.24 -8.08 15.58
C LEU A 723 -10.44 -7.72 16.85
N ALA A 724 -9.24 -8.26 17.08
CA ALA A 724 -8.45 -7.96 18.28
C ALA A 724 -7.90 -6.53 18.29
N ASP A 725 -7.34 -6.05 19.41
CA ASP A 725 -6.67 -4.74 19.45
C ASP A 725 -5.43 -4.77 18.54
N PRO A 726 -5.19 -3.81 17.62
CA PRO A 726 -4.03 -3.89 16.75
C PRO A 726 -2.69 -3.88 17.52
N ALA A 727 -2.66 -3.34 18.74
CA ALA A 727 -1.46 -3.40 19.59
C ALA A 727 -1.18 -4.82 20.14
N GLU A 728 -2.22 -5.65 20.30
CA GLU A 728 -2.09 -7.08 20.60
C GLU A 728 -1.63 -7.83 19.34
N VAL A 729 -2.29 -7.60 18.20
CA VAL A 729 -1.95 -8.22 16.91
C VAL A 729 -0.49 -7.96 16.52
N LEU A 730 -0.02 -6.71 16.65
CA LEU A 730 1.36 -6.33 16.34
C LEU A 730 2.36 -6.94 17.33
N ARG A 731 2.02 -7.03 18.62
CA ARG A 731 2.87 -7.66 19.64
C ARG A 731 3.04 -9.16 19.38
N ASP A 732 1.94 -9.86 19.13
CA ASP A 732 1.95 -11.29 18.80
C ASP A 732 2.69 -11.57 17.49
N ALA A 733 2.50 -10.73 16.47
CA ALA A 733 3.21 -10.82 15.20
C ALA A 733 4.73 -10.66 15.35
N ILE A 734 5.19 -9.70 16.17
CA ILE A 734 6.62 -9.52 16.47
C ILE A 734 7.19 -10.76 17.17
N ILE A 735 6.50 -11.29 18.18
CA ILE A 735 6.96 -12.46 18.94
C ILE A 735 7.05 -13.71 18.03
N GLU A 736 6.00 -13.99 17.26
CA GLU A 736 5.96 -15.16 16.38
C GLU A 736 6.90 -15.03 15.18
N ALA A 737 7.06 -13.81 14.61
CA ALA A 737 8.06 -13.57 13.56
C ALA A 737 9.48 -13.76 14.09
N ASN A 738 9.80 -13.21 15.27
CA ASN A 738 11.11 -13.41 15.90
C ASN A 738 11.40 -14.90 16.10
N ARG A 739 10.44 -15.66 16.66
CA ARG A 739 10.55 -17.10 16.89
C ARG A 739 10.81 -17.87 15.58
N LYS A 740 9.98 -17.66 14.55
CA LYS A 740 10.13 -18.32 13.23
C LYS A 740 11.49 -18.01 12.59
N ILE A 741 11.90 -16.74 12.58
CA ILE A 741 13.14 -16.30 11.93
C ILE A 741 14.36 -16.81 12.70
N TYR A 742 14.34 -16.78 14.03
CA TYR A 742 15.41 -17.34 14.86
C TYR A 742 15.55 -18.86 14.66
N GLU A 743 14.44 -19.61 14.61
CA GLU A 743 14.45 -21.04 14.32
C GLU A 743 15.01 -21.35 12.93
N MET A 744 14.58 -20.62 11.90
CA MET A 744 15.09 -20.76 10.53
C MET A 744 16.57 -20.36 10.39
N GLY A 745 17.01 -19.35 11.13
CA GLY A 745 18.41 -18.88 11.19
C GLY A 745 19.33 -19.73 12.07
N HIS A 746 18.81 -20.76 12.73
CA HIS A 746 19.56 -21.72 13.54
C HIS A 746 19.34 -23.18 13.10
N ASP A 747 18.68 -23.42 11.96
CA ASP A 747 18.50 -24.76 11.38
C ASP A 747 19.83 -25.29 10.80
N PRO A 748 20.40 -26.39 11.33
CA PRO A 748 21.65 -26.97 10.81
C PRO A 748 21.54 -27.51 9.38
N ALA A 749 20.34 -27.67 8.82
CA ALA A 749 20.13 -28.05 7.43
C ALA A 749 20.26 -26.86 6.44
N HIS A 750 20.27 -25.62 6.94
CA HIS A 750 20.29 -24.39 6.14
C HIS A 750 21.36 -23.39 6.65
N PRO A 751 22.65 -23.78 6.66
CA PRO A 751 23.73 -22.95 7.20
C PRO A 751 23.92 -21.62 6.47
N GLU A 752 23.41 -21.47 5.23
CA GLU A 752 23.41 -20.20 4.50
C GLU A 752 22.57 -19.11 5.19
N ARG A 753 21.56 -19.51 5.97
CA ARG A 753 20.68 -18.62 6.74
C ARG A 753 21.20 -18.29 8.14
N TYR A 754 22.41 -18.73 8.49
CA TYR A 754 22.87 -18.63 9.87
C TYR A 754 22.86 -17.19 10.38
N ASN A 755 22.16 -16.97 11.51
CA ASN A 755 21.98 -15.67 12.14
C ASN A 755 21.33 -14.62 11.21
N MET A 756 20.39 -15.03 10.35
CA MET A 756 19.54 -14.11 9.59
C MET A 756 18.60 -13.32 10.51
N GLY A 757 18.30 -12.08 10.14
CA GLY A 757 17.36 -11.23 10.86
C GLY A 757 16.72 -10.17 9.97
N THR A 758 15.86 -9.35 10.56
CA THR A 758 15.19 -8.25 9.85
C THR A 758 14.69 -7.18 10.81
N THR A 759 14.53 -5.95 10.34
CA THR A 759 13.66 -4.97 11.00
C THR A 759 12.19 -5.31 10.79
N LEU A 760 11.30 -4.67 11.53
CA LEU A 760 9.87 -4.61 11.20
C LEU A 760 9.28 -3.27 11.66
N THR A 761 8.96 -2.43 10.69
CA THR A 761 8.16 -1.22 10.88
C THR A 761 6.76 -1.49 10.32
N ALA A 762 5.73 -1.39 11.15
CA ALA A 762 4.37 -1.72 10.74
C ALA A 762 3.35 -0.70 11.25
N ALA A 763 2.26 -0.50 10.51
CA ALA A 763 1.11 0.29 10.91
C ALA A 763 -0.20 -0.41 10.52
N VAL A 764 -1.09 -0.56 11.50
CA VAL A 764 -2.46 -1.05 11.28
C VAL A 764 -3.43 0.09 11.51
N VAL A 765 -4.11 0.53 10.45
CA VAL A 765 -5.09 1.62 10.48
C VAL A 765 -6.51 1.04 10.56
N ARG A 766 -7.28 1.51 11.55
CA ARG A 766 -8.66 1.07 11.81
C ARG A 766 -9.51 2.27 12.20
N GLY A 767 -10.41 2.67 11.31
CA GLY A 767 -11.06 3.98 11.42
C GLY A 767 -10.01 5.11 11.47
N ASP A 768 -10.10 5.96 12.49
CA ASP A 768 -9.30 7.20 12.61
C ASP A 768 -8.06 7.03 13.49
N THR A 769 -7.66 5.78 13.75
CA THR A 769 -6.50 5.45 14.58
C THR A 769 -5.57 4.51 13.81
N ALA A 770 -4.30 4.89 13.72
CA ALA A 770 -3.21 3.99 13.37
C ALA A 770 -2.57 3.44 14.66
N THR A 771 -2.30 2.14 14.70
CA THR A 771 -1.36 1.57 15.68
C THR A 771 -0.07 1.26 14.94
N VAL A 772 1.03 1.89 15.34
CA VAL A 772 2.36 1.75 14.74
C VAL A 772 3.23 0.91 15.65
N ALA A 773 3.95 -0.05 15.09
CA ALA A 773 4.97 -0.86 15.76
C ALA A 773 6.34 -0.69 15.09
N ASN A 774 7.44 -0.76 15.86
CA ASN A 774 8.81 -0.68 15.34
C ASN A 774 9.79 -1.62 16.06
N ILE A 775 10.54 -2.38 15.28
CA ILE A 775 11.73 -3.15 15.68
C ILE A 775 12.81 -2.84 14.62
N GLY A 776 13.99 -2.40 15.01
CA GLY A 776 15.01 -1.86 14.09
C GLY A 776 15.02 -0.34 13.94
N ASP A 777 15.76 0.15 12.94
CA ASP A 777 16.01 1.55 12.60
C ASP A 777 15.24 2.06 11.36
N SER A 778 14.60 1.17 10.60
CA SER A 778 13.49 1.50 9.70
C SER A 778 12.41 2.34 10.43
N ARG A 779 11.68 3.21 9.69
CA ARG A 779 10.92 4.33 10.29
C ARG A 779 9.49 4.51 9.79
N THR A 780 8.65 5.06 10.67
CA THR A 780 7.32 5.61 10.33
C THR A 780 7.26 7.10 10.64
N TYR A 781 6.69 7.86 9.73
CA TYR A 781 6.43 9.29 9.84
C TYR A 781 4.93 9.60 9.72
N LEU A 782 4.46 10.59 10.46
CA LEU A 782 3.19 11.30 10.21
C LEU A 782 3.51 12.62 9.52
N ILE A 783 2.96 12.85 8.33
CA ILE A 783 3.13 14.07 7.54
C ILE A 783 1.76 14.73 7.37
N LYS A 784 1.67 16.00 7.76
CA LYS A 784 0.46 16.81 7.62
C LYS A 784 0.44 17.53 6.26
N PRO A 785 -0.73 17.78 5.64
CA PRO A 785 -0.85 18.58 4.41
C PRO A 785 -0.17 19.95 4.45
N GLY A 786 0.01 20.53 5.64
CA GLY A 786 0.72 21.81 5.84
C GLY A 786 2.24 21.73 5.90
N GLY A 787 2.86 20.59 5.58
CA GLY A 787 4.31 20.40 5.57
C GLY A 787 4.94 19.91 6.88
N THR A 788 4.20 19.89 8.00
CA THR A 788 4.70 19.36 9.27
C THR A 788 4.94 17.85 9.18
N ILE A 789 6.17 17.41 9.41
CA ILE A 789 6.55 16.00 9.57
C ILE A 789 6.86 15.68 11.04
N GLN A 790 6.50 14.48 11.47
CA GLN A 790 6.81 13.93 12.79
C GLN A 790 7.26 12.48 12.64
N ARG A 791 8.51 12.15 13.01
CA ARG A 791 8.96 10.77 13.21
C ARG A 791 8.14 10.15 14.35
N LEU A 792 7.40 9.08 14.05
CA LEU A 792 6.58 8.34 15.03
C LEU A 792 7.37 7.22 15.70
N THR A 793 8.28 6.59 14.95
CA THR A 793 9.13 5.51 15.45
C THR A 793 10.29 6.05 16.27
N LYS A 794 11.08 5.13 16.82
CA LYS A 794 12.41 5.42 17.34
C LYS A 794 13.32 4.30 16.90
N ASP A 795 14.51 4.67 16.44
CA ASP A 795 15.44 3.75 15.82
C ASP A 795 16.11 2.91 16.91
N HIS A 796 16.09 1.60 16.76
CA HIS A 796 16.85 0.70 17.63
C HIS A 796 18.28 0.56 17.10
N SER A 797 19.07 1.63 17.21
CA SER A 797 20.47 1.68 16.77
C SER A 797 21.37 2.32 17.82
N LEU A 798 22.66 1.94 17.79
CA LEU A 798 23.70 2.44 18.69
C LEU A 798 23.79 3.97 18.69
N VAL A 799 23.61 4.60 17.52
CA VAL A 799 23.64 6.07 17.41
C VAL A 799 22.42 6.74 18.03
N GLN A 800 21.23 6.14 17.92
CA GLN A 800 20.04 6.67 18.59
C GLN A 800 20.16 6.56 20.11
N GLU A 801 20.79 5.49 20.62
CA GLU A 801 21.11 5.38 22.04
C GLU A 801 22.14 6.43 22.52
N LEU A 802 23.12 6.80 21.69
CA LEU A 802 24.08 7.86 22.02
C LEU A 802 23.43 9.25 22.00
N VAL A 803 22.50 9.50 21.06
CA VAL A 803 21.64 10.70 21.06
C VAL A 803 20.78 10.76 22.33
N ASP A 804 20.19 9.64 22.74
CA ASP A 804 19.36 9.55 23.95
C ASP A 804 20.11 9.86 25.25
N LYS A 805 21.40 9.48 25.31
CA LYS A 805 22.30 9.76 26.43
C LYS A 805 22.85 11.20 26.38
N GLY A 806 22.62 11.93 25.29
CA GLY A 806 23.20 13.25 25.03
C GLY A 806 24.70 13.22 24.72
N GLU A 807 25.23 12.07 24.30
CA GLU A 807 26.65 11.88 23.97
C GLU A 807 27.00 12.40 22.56
N ILE A 808 26.04 12.38 21.63
CA ILE A 808 26.14 12.96 20.28
C ILE A 808 24.83 13.67 19.89
N THR A 809 24.88 14.57 18.91
CA THR A 809 23.69 15.17 18.28
C THR A 809 23.16 14.33 17.11
N GLU A 810 21.91 14.57 16.69
CA GLU A 810 21.30 13.92 15.51
C GLU A 810 22.10 14.18 14.21
N GLU A 811 22.74 15.34 14.04
CA GLU A 811 23.64 15.62 12.89
C GLU A 811 24.95 14.84 12.97
N GLU A 812 25.46 14.53 14.16
CA GLU A 812 26.64 13.67 14.34
C GLU A 812 26.27 12.20 14.15
N ALA A 813 25.11 11.76 14.65
CA ALA A 813 24.56 10.42 14.44
C ALA A 813 24.47 10.05 12.95
N ARG A 814 23.94 10.95 12.10
CA ARG A 814 23.88 10.75 10.64
C ARG A 814 25.24 10.62 9.95
N ARG A 815 26.34 11.01 10.60
CA ARG A 815 27.71 10.91 10.07
C ARG A 815 28.59 9.91 10.85
N HIS A 816 28.03 9.22 11.83
CA HIS A 816 28.80 8.39 12.75
C HIS A 816 29.26 7.09 12.07
N PRO A 817 30.52 6.63 12.25
CA PRO A 817 31.03 5.42 11.60
C PRO A 817 30.27 4.12 11.95
N GLN A 818 29.50 4.12 13.04
CA GLN A 818 28.70 2.98 13.50
C GLN A 818 27.19 3.24 13.40
N LYS A 819 26.74 4.11 12.48
CA LYS A 819 25.31 4.45 12.36
C LYS A 819 24.41 3.26 11.99
N ASN A 820 24.89 2.34 11.14
CA ASN A 820 24.21 1.10 10.75
C ASN A 820 24.32 -0.04 11.80
N VAL A 821 24.63 0.26 13.07
CA VAL A 821 24.70 -0.76 14.13
C VAL A 821 23.36 -0.81 14.88
N ILE A 822 22.52 -1.76 14.47
CA ILE A 822 21.20 -2.05 15.06
C ILE A 822 21.36 -2.74 16.42
N THR A 823 20.52 -2.38 17.40
CA THR A 823 20.51 -2.93 18.77
C THR A 823 19.24 -3.73 19.11
N LYS A 824 18.23 -3.77 18.22
CA LYS A 824 17.05 -4.65 18.34
C LYS A 824 16.51 -5.01 16.94
N ALA A 825 16.64 -6.28 16.54
CA ALA A 825 16.12 -6.83 15.28
C ALA A 825 15.38 -8.16 15.52
N LEU A 826 14.51 -8.57 14.59
CA LEU A 826 13.86 -9.90 14.64
C LEU A 826 14.85 -10.99 14.24
N GLY A 827 14.81 -12.13 14.93
CA GLY A 827 15.49 -13.37 14.54
C GLY A 827 16.92 -13.56 15.08
N ILE A 828 17.52 -12.51 15.66
CA ILE A 828 18.89 -12.56 16.19
C ILE A 828 18.94 -13.23 17.59
N GLU A 829 17.98 -12.89 18.45
CA GLU A 829 17.85 -13.43 19.81
C GLU A 829 16.60 -14.33 19.90
N PRO A 830 16.60 -15.40 20.74
CA PRO A 830 15.47 -16.33 20.82
C PRO A 830 14.19 -15.70 21.39
N GLU A 831 14.32 -14.70 22.26
CA GLU A 831 13.23 -13.91 22.82
C GLU A 831 13.47 -12.42 22.56
N ILE A 832 12.44 -11.72 22.03
CA ILE A 832 12.53 -10.28 21.76
C ILE A 832 11.79 -9.45 22.83
N LYS A 833 12.49 -8.46 23.39
CA LYS A 833 11.94 -7.51 24.35
C LYS A 833 11.24 -6.35 23.65
N ILE A 834 9.91 -6.27 23.82
CA ILE A 834 9.05 -5.24 23.21
C ILE A 834 8.65 -4.21 24.27
N ASP A 835 9.24 -3.02 24.17
CA ASP A 835 9.09 -1.90 25.10
C ASP A 835 7.82 -1.06 24.83
N GLU A 836 7.45 -0.17 25.76
CA GLU A 836 6.28 0.72 25.59
C GLU A 836 6.44 1.72 24.43
N GLY A 837 7.69 2.07 24.09
CA GLY A 837 8.00 2.94 22.94
C GLY A 837 7.84 2.25 21.58
N ASP A 838 7.85 0.92 21.56
CA ASP A 838 7.90 0.11 20.33
C ASP A 838 6.53 0.05 19.65
N ILE A 839 5.43 0.07 20.41
CA ILE A 839 4.05 -0.01 19.88
C ILE A 839 3.21 1.15 20.43
N LYS A 840 2.73 2.04 19.55
CA LYS A 840 1.96 3.25 19.93
C LYS A 840 0.73 3.47 19.06
N LYS A 841 -0.26 4.17 19.61
CA LYS A 841 -1.49 4.57 18.91
C LYS A 841 -1.45 6.06 18.56
N VAL A 842 -1.83 6.37 17.33
CA VAL A 842 -1.81 7.72 16.75
C VAL A 842 -3.16 7.98 16.09
N ASN A 843 -3.78 9.11 16.42
CA ASN A 843 -5.03 9.51 15.77
C ASN A 843 -4.73 10.27 14.47
N LEU A 844 -5.41 9.88 13.40
CA LEU A 844 -5.30 10.47 12.08
C LEU A 844 -6.41 11.49 11.85
N GLN A 845 -6.14 12.46 10.99
CA GLN A 845 -7.08 13.45 10.48
C GLN A 845 -7.17 13.30 8.95
N GLU A 846 -8.31 13.69 8.35
CA GLU A 846 -8.49 13.59 6.90
C GLU A 846 -7.45 14.43 6.15
N GLY A 847 -6.71 13.80 5.25
CA GLY A 847 -5.56 14.37 4.55
C GLY A 847 -4.20 14.03 5.15
N ASP A 848 -4.13 13.44 6.35
CA ASP A 848 -2.86 12.99 6.94
C ASP A 848 -2.19 11.91 6.10
N TYR A 849 -0.85 11.93 6.05
CA TYR A 849 -0.06 10.88 5.41
C TYR A 849 0.73 10.11 6.48
N LEU A 850 0.68 8.78 6.43
CA LEU A 850 1.67 7.90 7.02
C LEU A 850 2.67 7.51 5.94
N LEU A 851 3.96 7.62 6.25
CA LEU A 851 5.05 7.08 5.42
C LEU A 851 5.86 6.11 6.27
N LEU A 852 6.02 4.88 5.80
CA LEU A 852 6.91 3.86 6.35
C LEU A 852 8.07 3.64 5.37
N CYS A 853 9.30 3.45 5.85
CA CYS A 853 10.46 3.23 4.98
C CYS A 853 11.61 2.45 5.66
N SER A 854 12.44 1.78 4.84
CA SER A 854 13.75 1.24 5.22
C SER A 854 14.79 2.36 5.42
N ASP A 855 15.97 2.03 5.96
CA ASP A 855 16.97 3.04 6.32
C ASP A 855 17.46 3.82 5.08
N GLY A 856 17.60 3.14 3.94
CA GLY A 856 18.14 3.66 2.68
C GLY A 856 17.37 4.80 2.02
N LEU A 857 16.16 5.13 2.49
CA LEU A 857 15.52 6.43 2.20
C LEU A 857 16.08 7.54 3.12
N THR A 858 15.99 7.30 4.43
CA THR A 858 16.23 8.29 5.48
C THR A 858 17.70 8.55 5.77
N ASP A 859 18.58 7.67 5.30
CA ASP A 859 20.03 7.85 5.34
C ASP A 859 20.47 8.92 4.33
N ALA A 860 19.90 8.89 3.12
CA ALA A 860 20.19 9.83 2.03
C ALA A 860 19.38 11.14 2.09
N LEU A 861 18.14 11.12 2.61
CA LEU A 861 17.25 12.29 2.66
C LEU A 861 17.03 12.80 4.09
N ARG A 862 16.77 14.11 4.23
CA ARG A 862 16.29 14.73 5.48
C ARG A 862 14.77 14.62 5.61
N ASP A 863 14.26 14.68 6.84
CA ASP A 863 12.84 14.60 7.14
C ASP A 863 12.02 15.68 6.39
N GLU A 864 12.53 16.91 6.33
CA GLU A 864 11.90 18.02 5.59
C GLU A 864 11.87 17.76 4.07
N GLU A 865 12.88 17.08 3.55
CA GLU A 865 12.95 16.72 2.13
C GLU A 865 11.99 15.59 1.77
N ILE A 866 11.81 14.63 2.67
CA ILE A 866 10.80 13.57 2.53
C ILE A 866 9.41 14.20 2.50
N ALA A 867 9.13 15.10 3.45
CA ALA A 867 7.86 15.82 3.54
C ALA A 867 7.58 16.68 2.29
N SER A 868 8.55 17.48 1.85
CA SER A 868 8.37 18.35 0.68
C SER A 868 8.27 17.57 -0.63
N THR A 869 9.01 16.46 -0.78
CA THR A 869 8.95 15.62 -1.99
C THR A 869 7.60 14.90 -2.09
N LEU A 870 7.09 14.38 -0.97
CA LEU A 870 5.77 13.74 -0.90
C LEU A 870 4.63 14.71 -1.19
N LEU A 871 4.67 15.93 -0.65
CA LEU A 871 3.59 16.92 -0.80
C LEU A 871 3.62 17.68 -2.13
N ALA A 872 4.75 17.68 -2.86
CA ALA A 872 4.86 18.28 -4.19
C ALA A 872 4.43 17.34 -5.33
N ALA A 873 4.32 16.03 -5.07
CA ALA A 873 4.01 15.03 -6.08
C ALA A 873 2.52 15.02 -6.50
N PRO A 874 2.20 14.74 -7.78
CA PRO A 874 0.82 14.76 -8.28
C PRO A 874 -0.03 13.56 -7.85
N SER A 875 0.59 12.45 -7.43
CA SER A 875 -0.09 11.25 -6.92
C SER A 875 0.80 10.52 -5.89
N LEU A 876 0.26 9.50 -5.22
CA LEU A 876 1.04 8.69 -4.27
C LEU A 876 2.13 7.86 -4.97
N GLU A 877 1.81 7.33 -6.15
CA GLU A 877 2.72 6.51 -6.96
C GLU A 877 3.93 7.32 -7.42
N GLU A 878 3.70 8.56 -7.84
CA GLU A 878 4.76 9.49 -8.22
C GLU A 878 5.51 10.01 -6.98
N ALA A 879 4.85 10.20 -5.83
CA ALA A 879 5.53 10.52 -4.57
C ALA A 879 6.53 9.42 -4.16
N ALA A 880 6.09 8.15 -4.17
CA ALA A 880 6.92 7.00 -3.87
C ALA A 880 8.09 6.85 -4.86
N LYS A 881 7.84 7.11 -6.15
CA LYS A 881 8.87 7.14 -7.19
C LYS A 881 9.90 8.25 -6.95
N MET A 882 9.47 9.50 -6.81
CA MET A 882 10.34 10.66 -6.61
C MET A 882 11.18 10.55 -5.34
N LEU A 883 10.64 9.97 -4.26
CA LEU A 883 11.37 9.68 -3.02
C LEU A 883 12.53 8.69 -3.26
N ILE A 884 12.26 7.56 -3.93
CA ILE A 884 13.28 6.55 -4.28
C ILE A 884 14.33 7.14 -5.22
N GLU A 885 13.91 7.80 -6.31
CA GLU A 885 14.81 8.39 -7.31
C GLU A 885 15.71 9.46 -6.68
N LYS A 886 15.18 10.30 -5.79
CA LYS A 886 15.96 11.31 -5.08
C LYS A 886 16.95 10.68 -4.09
N ALA A 887 16.53 9.68 -3.30
CA ALA A 887 17.42 9.00 -2.35
C ALA A 887 18.58 8.27 -3.05
N TYR A 888 18.30 7.60 -4.18
CA TYR A 888 19.32 6.97 -5.02
C TYR A 888 20.28 7.99 -5.63
N ALA A 889 19.76 9.10 -6.17
CA ALA A 889 20.58 10.19 -6.72
C ALA A 889 21.42 10.89 -5.64
N TYR A 890 20.93 10.98 -4.40
CA TYR A 890 21.62 11.60 -3.26
C TYR A 890 22.65 10.66 -2.60
N GLY A 891 22.86 9.46 -3.17
CA GLY A 891 23.98 8.61 -2.81
C GLY A 891 23.64 7.42 -1.93
N SER A 892 22.35 7.09 -1.72
CA SER A 892 21.96 5.86 -1.03
C SER A 892 22.66 4.64 -1.64
N ASN A 893 23.19 3.78 -0.77
CA ASN A 893 23.94 2.58 -1.14
C ASN A 893 23.17 1.29 -0.82
N ASP A 894 21.95 1.44 -0.32
CA ASP A 894 21.15 0.35 0.23
C ASP A 894 19.90 0.03 -0.60
N ASN A 895 19.11 -0.94 -0.15
CA ASN A 895 17.74 -1.08 -0.65
C ASN A 895 16.90 0.15 -0.24
N ILE A 896 15.89 0.50 -1.04
CA ILE A 896 15.07 1.70 -0.81
C ILE A 896 13.60 1.34 -0.95
N THR A 897 12.91 1.20 0.19
CA THR A 897 11.50 0.86 0.26
C THR A 897 10.69 1.94 0.95
N VAL A 898 9.55 2.28 0.35
CA VAL A 898 8.59 3.24 0.88
C VAL A 898 7.16 2.69 0.77
N VAL A 899 6.41 2.85 1.84
CA VAL A 899 4.96 2.60 1.89
C VAL A 899 4.30 3.90 2.35
N ILE A 900 3.45 4.47 1.50
CA ILE A 900 2.75 5.72 1.75
C ILE A 900 1.25 5.42 1.84
N TYR A 901 0.60 5.86 2.91
CA TYR A 901 -0.85 5.86 3.08
C TYR A 901 -1.34 7.27 3.35
N ARG A 902 -2.31 7.74 2.56
CA ARG A 902 -3.08 8.94 2.82
C ARG A 902 -4.40 8.57 3.47
N HIS A 903 -4.64 9.09 4.66
CA HIS A 903 -5.94 9.02 5.32
C HIS A 903 -6.95 9.88 4.56
#